data_AF-A0A076HBH1-F1
#
_entry.id   AF-A0A076HBH1-F1
#
_cell.length_a   1.000
_cell.length_b   1.000
_cell.length_c   1.000
_cell.angle_alpha   90.00
_cell.angle_beta   90.00
_cell.angle_gamma   90.00
#
_symmetry.space_group_name_H-M   'P 1'
#
loop_
_entity.id
_entity.type
_entity.pdbx_description
1 polymer ?
#
loop_
_entity_poly.entity_id
_entity_poly.type
_entity_poly.pdbx_seq_one_letter_code
_entity_poly.pdbx_strand_id
1 'polypeptide(L)'
;MNDRLGVPETGMLAHRTLPALMAPAQLLPGRSRDVDALLAWGRRPSARRVERLAQRRGLPVWHLEDGLLRSLAKGRRHPPLCLLVDDLGVHFDATAPSRLEQRIAASLSAEQRDRARVVQLLWCTQRLSKLNPPRESPAPEQPFVLVVDQSAGDLSIPLGLAGPQSFQQMLRAALADHPDCTVVVKVHPDVIQGRARGHFSPDALQHPRIRLCADGWHPAALLERAEAVYVVTSQMGFEALLWGRPVHCFGMPFYAGWGLTQDRLRPPERRTARPGLEALVHAALIAGSRCLDPHSLQPAPIEDLMRAIGLQRRLQSQPAARLEAFGFTPWKQRNLRRFLAGSTLRFRLPRARPGRWAEAVAVWGRRARPRLLAAVEARGLPLLQVEDGFLRSVGLGAELIDPISWVVDQSGIYYDATSPSDLEAVLATGHWTEPQLSRAAALRQRLVAEAITKYNLSDAPWQRPAAAQRVVLVVGQVETDASIRFGAPELRSNLALLQAVRQAEPEAYLVYKPHPDVVAGLCRAGAGEDQSRSYCDAVLTGGSIQQLFSQVDALHVLTSLAGFEALLRGLEVHCWGLPFYAGWGLTQDRLACSRRGRLLPLDALVHAALIAYPRYVSRRSGWFIEPEQAIDELLAWRDGPPPRQTLVQALFRHWGRLRRR
;
A
#
# COMPACT_ATOMS: atom_id res chain seq x y z
N MET A 1 9.65 7.34 34.08
CA MET A 1 8.39 7.10 34.81
C MET A 1 7.27 7.10 33.78
N ASN A 2 6.28 6.21 33.88
CA ASN A 2 5.13 6.24 32.97
C ASN A 2 4.13 7.26 33.50
N ASP A 3 4.00 8.40 32.80
CA ASP A 3 3.07 9.46 33.18
C ASP A 3 1.64 8.91 33.31
N ARG A 4 0.93 9.33 34.35
CA ARG A 4 -0.47 9.00 34.63
C ARG A 4 -1.34 10.17 34.19
N LEU A 5 -1.98 10.02 33.04
CA LEU A 5 -2.70 11.11 32.37
C LEU A 5 -4.21 10.98 32.59
N GLY A 6 -4.79 11.95 33.30
CA GLY A 6 -6.22 12.00 33.55
C GLY A 6 -7.02 12.36 32.31
N VAL A 7 -8.14 11.68 32.06
CA VAL A 7 -9.04 11.93 30.92
C VAL A 7 -10.45 12.26 31.42
N PRO A 8 -10.70 13.51 31.88
CA PRO A 8 -12.00 13.90 32.43
C PRO A 8 -13.12 13.90 31.39
N GLU A 9 -12.79 14.21 30.14
CA GLU A 9 -13.71 14.24 29.00
C GLU A 9 -13.47 13.00 28.13
N THR A 10 -14.25 11.95 28.36
CA THR A 10 -14.02 10.61 27.78
C THR A 10 -14.32 10.52 26.27
N GLY A 11 -14.85 11.57 25.64
CA GLY A 11 -15.14 11.59 24.22
C GLY A 11 -13.93 11.28 23.33
N MET A 12 -12.71 11.66 23.76
CA MET A 12 -11.48 11.33 23.03
C MET A 12 -11.12 9.82 23.08
N LEU A 13 -11.58 9.10 24.11
CA LEU A 13 -11.36 7.64 24.24
C LEU A 13 -12.12 6.83 23.18
N ALA A 14 -13.03 7.46 22.42
CA ALA A 14 -13.65 6.85 21.25
C ALA A 14 -12.62 6.54 20.14
N HIS A 15 -11.44 7.17 20.17
CA HIS A 15 -10.33 6.85 19.29
C HIS A 15 -9.58 5.62 19.82
N ARG A 16 -9.84 4.45 19.21
CA ARG A 16 -9.20 3.18 19.58
C ARG A 16 -7.66 3.18 19.55
N THR A 17 -7.06 4.12 18.82
CA THR A 17 -5.60 4.26 18.71
C THR A 17 -4.99 5.16 19.79
N LEU A 18 -5.81 5.93 20.52
CA LEU A 18 -5.33 6.91 21.49
C LEU A 18 -4.45 6.30 22.59
N PRO A 19 -4.79 5.14 23.20
CA PRO A 19 -3.92 4.51 24.19
C PRO A 19 -2.53 4.17 23.65
N ALA A 20 -2.45 3.65 22.41
CA ALA A 20 -1.19 3.32 21.77
C ALA A 20 -0.38 4.58 21.40
N LEU A 21 -1.06 5.63 20.94
CA LEU A 21 -0.43 6.93 20.63
C LEU A 21 0.14 7.63 21.86
N MET A 22 -0.45 7.40 23.03
CA MET A 22 -0.01 7.98 24.29
C MET A 22 0.97 7.07 25.05
N ALA A 23 1.22 5.84 24.58
CA ALA A 23 2.14 4.92 25.22
C ALA A 23 3.55 5.56 25.37
N PRO A 24 4.26 5.30 26.48
CA PRO A 24 3.91 4.37 27.57
C PRO A 24 3.03 5.01 28.68
N ALA A 25 2.51 6.23 28.50
CA ALA A 25 1.68 6.88 29.50
C ALA A 25 0.37 6.13 29.74
N GLN A 26 -0.06 6.09 31.00
CA GLN A 26 -1.31 5.45 31.40
C GLN A 26 -2.46 6.45 31.33
N LEU A 27 -3.49 6.13 30.55
CA LEU A 27 -4.71 6.96 30.48
C LEU A 27 -5.68 6.54 31.58
N LEU A 28 -6.08 7.49 32.44
CA LEU A 28 -6.99 7.27 33.56
C LEU A 28 -8.32 8.01 33.31
N PRO A 29 -9.38 7.32 32.84
CA PRO A 29 -10.66 7.94 32.56
C PRO A 29 -11.31 8.56 33.81
N GLY A 30 -12.03 9.65 33.61
CA GLY A 30 -12.81 10.31 34.66
C GLY A 30 -11.99 11.28 35.50
N ARG A 31 -12.34 11.38 36.78
CA ARG A 31 -11.89 12.46 37.67
C ARG A 31 -10.83 12.04 38.67
N SER A 32 -10.03 11.00 38.36
CA SER A 32 -8.90 10.57 39.19
C SER A 32 -8.05 11.78 39.63
N ARG A 33 -7.63 11.79 40.90
CA ARG A 33 -6.78 12.84 41.47
C ARG A 33 -5.30 12.47 41.46
N ASP A 34 -5.01 11.18 41.38
CA ASP A 34 -3.65 10.63 41.32
C ASP A 34 -3.21 10.51 39.85
N VAL A 35 -2.88 11.67 39.28
CA VAL A 35 -2.51 11.92 37.87
C VAL A 35 -1.48 13.04 37.80
N ASP A 36 -0.57 12.97 36.82
CA ASP A 36 0.48 13.97 36.59
C ASP A 36 -0.02 15.17 35.76
N ALA A 37 -0.95 14.92 34.85
CA ALA A 37 -1.56 15.95 33.99
C ALA A 37 -2.99 15.57 33.57
N LEU A 38 -3.77 16.55 33.14
CA LEU A 38 -5.09 16.34 32.52
C LEU A 38 -5.03 16.50 31.00
N LEU A 39 -5.69 15.61 30.26
CA LEU A 39 -5.77 15.66 28.81
C LEU A 39 -6.99 16.47 28.33
N ALA A 40 -6.74 17.38 27.41
CA ALA A 40 -7.74 18.14 26.68
C ALA A 40 -7.54 17.96 25.17
N TRP A 41 -8.61 18.07 24.36
CA TRP A 41 -8.47 18.03 22.89
C TRP A 41 -8.62 19.43 22.31
N GLY A 42 -7.53 19.97 21.75
CA GLY A 42 -7.44 21.30 21.18
C GLY A 42 -7.99 22.36 22.14
N ARG A 43 -8.76 23.32 21.60
CA ARG A 43 -9.42 24.40 22.36
C ARG A 43 -10.95 24.28 22.36
N ARG A 44 -11.46 23.05 22.22
CA ARG A 44 -12.91 22.78 22.17
C ARG A 44 -13.60 23.23 23.47
N PRO A 45 -14.94 23.43 23.48
CA PRO A 45 -15.66 23.74 24.72
C PRO A 45 -15.41 22.74 25.86
N SER A 46 -15.20 21.46 25.54
CA SER A 46 -14.79 20.43 26.50
C SER A 46 -13.38 20.68 27.08
N ALA A 47 -12.43 21.16 26.28
CA ALA A 47 -11.09 21.53 26.75
C ALA A 47 -11.16 22.61 27.84
N ARG A 48 -12.02 23.63 27.68
CA ARG A 48 -12.25 24.66 28.71
C ARG A 48 -12.75 24.09 30.04
N ARG A 49 -13.53 23.01 30.00
CA ARG A 49 -13.97 22.32 31.23
C ARG A 49 -12.81 21.59 31.91
N VAL A 50 -11.92 20.98 31.13
CA VAL A 50 -10.69 20.36 31.63
C VAL A 50 -9.74 21.41 32.22
N GLU A 51 -9.53 22.54 31.54
CA GLU A 51 -8.70 23.67 32.01
C GLU A 51 -9.18 24.20 33.36
N ARG A 52 -10.50 24.44 33.52
CA ARG A 52 -11.08 24.86 34.82
C ARG A 52 -10.96 23.79 35.89
N LEU A 53 -10.93 22.51 35.53
CA LEU A 53 -10.75 21.41 36.48
C LEU A 53 -9.29 21.33 36.92
N ALA A 54 -8.35 21.44 35.97
CA ALA A 54 -6.92 21.50 36.20
C ALA A 54 -6.54 22.66 37.11
N GLN A 55 -7.04 23.87 36.84
CA GLN A 55 -6.80 25.04 37.67
C GLN A 55 -7.26 24.83 39.13
N ARG A 56 -8.44 24.23 39.33
CA ARG A 56 -8.96 23.90 40.67
C ARG A 56 -8.14 22.83 41.40
N ARG A 57 -7.33 22.05 40.68
CA ARG A 57 -6.53 20.94 41.21
C ARG A 57 -5.03 21.24 41.24
N GLY A 58 -4.59 22.38 40.73
CA GLY A 58 -3.17 22.69 40.57
C GLY A 58 -2.44 21.74 39.63
N LEU A 59 -3.14 21.17 38.63
CA LEU A 59 -2.54 20.21 37.67
C LEU A 59 -2.27 20.88 36.31
N PRO A 60 -1.22 20.48 35.58
CA PRO A 60 -1.02 20.91 34.21
C PRO A 60 -2.06 20.30 33.26
N VAL A 61 -2.25 20.95 32.11
CA VAL A 61 -3.09 20.46 31.00
C VAL A 61 -2.22 20.18 29.80
N TRP A 62 -2.33 18.98 29.24
CA TRP A 62 -1.75 18.67 27.94
C TRP A 62 -2.84 18.64 26.89
N HIS A 63 -2.64 19.39 25.81
CA HIS A 63 -3.54 19.48 24.68
C HIS A 63 -3.13 18.48 23.60
N LEU A 64 -4.11 17.68 23.18
CA LEU A 64 -4.01 16.78 22.05
C LEU A 64 -4.63 17.41 20.82
N GLU A 65 -4.03 17.18 19.66
CA GLU A 65 -4.66 17.40 18.36
C GLU A 65 -4.33 16.29 17.37
N ASP A 66 -5.13 16.21 16.31
CA ASP A 66 -4.79 15.36 15.17
C ASP A 66 -3.39 15.74 14.65
N GLY A 67 -2.55 14.75 14.38
CA GLY A 67 -1.27 14.94 13.72
C GLY A 67 -1.42 15.60 12.34
N LEU A 68 -0.38 16.30 11.90
CA LEU A 68 -0.37 16.94 10.58
C LEU A 68 -0.48 15.90 9.45
N LEU A 69 0.00 14.67 9.68
CA LEU A 69 -0.38 13.47 8.93
C LEU A 69 -1.31 12.62 9.79
N ARG A 70 -2.63 12.67 9.55
CA ARG A 70 -3.60 12.02 10.44
C ARG A 70 -3.86 10.56 10.06
N SER A 71 -4.33 10.33 8.83
CA SER A 71 -4.87 9.03 8.37
C SER A 71 -5.29 9.08 6.90
N LEU A 72 -5.85 7.98 6.37
CA LEU A 72 -6.48 7.93 5.03
C LEU A 72 -7.72 8.84 4.92
N ALA A 73 -8.61 8.79 5.91
CA ALA A 73 -9.84 9.59 5.95
C ALA A 73 -10.24 9.89 7.40
N LYS A 74 -11.33 10.63 7.61
CA LYS A 74 -11.96 10.81 8.93
C LYS A 74 -12.94 9.67 9.25
N GLY A 75 -13.30 9.55 10.52
CA GLY A 75 -14.37 8.65 11.00
C GLY A 75 -13.87 7.41 11.74
N ARG A 76 -14.80 6.62 12.29
CA ARG A 76 -14.48 5.48 13.18
C ARG A 76 -13.60 4.41 12.53
N ARG A 77 -13.72 4.21 11.22
CA ARG A 77 -12.89 3.26 10.45
C ARG A 77 -11.48 3.77 10.19
N HIS A 78 -11.26 5.08 10.34
CA HIS A 78 -9.99 5.76 10.10
C HIS A 78 -9.64 6.63 11.33
N PRO A 79 -9.35 5.99 12.47
CA PRO A 79 -8.88 6.71 13.66
C PRO A 79 -7.57 7.45 13.36
N PRO A 80 -7.21 8.48 14.15
CA PRO A 80 -5.91 9.13 13.98
C PRO A 80 -4.79 8.11 14.18
N LEU A 81 -3.81 8.14 13.29
CA LEU A 81 -2.58 7.33 13.38
C LEU A 81 -1.38 8.17 13.80
N CYS A 82 -1.56 9.49 13.91
CA CYS A 82 -0.59 10.38 14.49
C CYS A 82 -1.28 11.52 15.26
N LEU A 83 -0.65 11.99 16.34
CA LEU A 83 -1.11 13.10 17.18
C LEU A 83 -0.02 14.13 17.41
N LEU A 84 -0.45 15.37 17.63
CA LEU A 84 0.33 16.38 18.31
C LEU A 84 -0.03 16.36 19.80
N VAL A 85 0.99 16.40 20.66
CA VAL A 85 0.85 16.50 22.12
C VAL A 85 1.61 17.73 22.57
N ASP A 86 0.89 18.68 23.15
CA ASP A 86 1.44 19.97 23.57
C ASP A 86 1.09 20.22 25.03
N ASP A 87 2.11 20.26 25.88
CA ASP A 87 2.02 20.46 27.32
C ASP A 87 2.15 21.95 27.73
N LEU A 88 2.22 22.87 26.74
CA LEU A 88 2.33 24.31 26.96
C LEU A 88 1.12 25.08 26.42
N GLY A 89 0.58 24.67 25.28
CA GLY A 89 -0.53 25.35 24.61
C GLY A 89 -1.12 24.50 23.49
N VAL A 90 -1.39 25.10 22.33
CA VAL A 90 -1.76 24.36 21.12
C VAL A 90 -1.18 25.06 19.91
N HIS A 91 -0.69 24.29 18.93
CA HIS A 91 0.02 24.81 17.77
C HIS A 91 -0.70 25.92 16.99
N PHE A 92 -2.04 25.84 16.86
CA PHE A 92 -2.82 26.80 16.08
C PHE A 92 -3.19 28.09 16.85
N ASP A 93 -2.81 28.21 18.12
CA ASP A 93 -3.13 29.35 18.97
C ASP A 93 -1.98 30.36 18.98
N ALA A 94 -2.14 31.44 18.22
CA ALA A 94 -1.16 32.52 18.15
C ALA A 94 -1.28 33.52 19.32
N THR A 95 -2.29 33.38 20.20
CA THR A 95 -2.45 34.25 21.37
C THR A 95 -1.57 33.82 22.54
N ALA A 96 -1.14 32.55 22.56
CA ALA A 96 -0.34 31.95 23.63
C ALA A 96 0.86 31.16 23.07
N PRO A 97 1.93 30.95 23.84
CA PRO A 97 3.03 30.09 23.41
C PRO A 97 2.56 28.63 23.28
N SER A 98 3.27 27.86 22.45
CA SER A 98 3.06 26.42 22.28
C SER A 98 4.39 25.68 22.29
N ARG A 99 4.37 24.39 22.64
CA ARG A 99 5.59 23.57 22.58
C ARG A 99 6.13 23.48 21.16
N LEU A 100 5.23 23.45 20.18
CA LEU A 100 5.62 23.47 18.77
C LEU A 100 6.40 24.74 18.42
N GLU A 101 5.92 25.92 18.86
CA GLU A 101 6.61 27.20 18.64
C GLU A 101 8.02 27.21 19.22
N GLN A 102 8.20 26.68 20.43
CA GLN A 102 9.54 26.55 21.03
C GLN A 102 10.46 25.62 20.23
N ARG A 103 9.93 24.51 19.70
CA ARG A 103 10.70 23.57 18.87
C ARG A 103 11.07 24.16 17.52
N ILE A 104 10.22 25.00 16.94
CA ILE A 104 10.50 25.71 15.69
C ILE A 104 11.65 26.70 15.88
N ALA A 105 11.68 27.42 17.01
CA ALA A 105 12.72 28.39 17.32
C ALA A 105 14.08 27.75 17.68
N ALA A 106 14.11 26.46 17.99
CA ALA A 106 15.33 25.76 18.39
C ALA A 106 16.29 25.52 17.22
N SER A 107 17.60 25.59 17.48
CA SER A 107 18.64 25.25 16.50
C SER A 107 18.66 23.75 16.22
N LEU A 108 18.89 23.37 14.95
CA LEU A 108 19.03 21.97 14.54
C LEU A 108 20.50 21.56 14.38
N SER A 109 20.82 20.35 14.81
CA SER A 109 22.04 19.63 14.39
C SER A 109 22.04 19.34 12.88
N ALA A 110 23.20 18.96 12.33
CA ALA A 110 23.31 18.57 10.92
C ALA A 110 22.44 17.34 10.59
N GLU A 111 22.47 16.31 11.44
CA GLU A 111 21.65 15.10 11.30
C GLU A 111 20.15 15.41 11.30
N GLN A 112 19.69 16.28 12.22
CA GLN A 112 18.28 16.70 12.27
C GLN A 112 17.86 17.43 11.00
N ARG A 113 18.74 18.28 10.42
CA ARG A 113 18.49 18.98 9.15
C ARG A 113 18.39 17.99 7.99
N ASP A 114 19.30 17.03 7.90
CA ASP A 114 19.28 16.05 6.82
C ASP A 114 18.07 15.12 6.91
N ARG A 115 17.72 14.66 8.12
CA ARG A 115 16.48 13.90 8.36
C ARG A 115 15.23 14.71 7.97
N ALA A 116 15.18 16.00 8.31
CA ALA A 116 14.07 16.87 7.93
C ALA A 116 13.93 17.00 6.40
N ARG A 117 15.04 17.11 5.66
CA ARG A 117 15.01 17.12 4.18
C ARG A 117 14.49 15.81 3.61
N VAL A 118 14.91 14.67 4.16
CA VAL A 118 14.40 13.36 3.77
C VAL A 118 12.90 13.25 4.05
N VAL A 119 12.42 13.72 5.20
CA VAL A 119 10.99 13.74 5.53
C VAL A 119 10.21 14.66 4.59
N GLN A 120 10.71 15.85 4.27
CA GLN A 120 10.08 16.73 3.29
C GLN A 120 9.97 16.05 1.91
N LEU A 121 11.08 15.48 1.42
CA LEU A 121 11.09 14.77 0.14
C LEU A 121 10.13 13.57 0.17
N LEU A 122 10.08 12.83 1.28
CA LEU A 122 9.16 11.71 1.46
C LEU A 122 7.71 12.19 1.42
N TRP A 123 7.39 13.36 2.00
CA TRP A 123 6.04 13.93 1.96
C TRP A 123 5.59 14.19 0.52
N CYS A 124 6.44 14.86 -0.26
CA CYS A 124 6.16 15.19 -1.65
C CYS A 124 6.10 13.94 -2.54
N THR A 125 7.04 13.01 -2.40
CA THR A 125 7.09 11.77 -3.21
C THR A 125 5.96 10.80 -2.89
N GLN A 126 5.55 10.70 -1.62
CA GLN A 126 4.34 9.97 -1.22
C GLN A 126 3.05 10.80 -1.42
N ARG A 127 3.20 12.04 -1.91
CA ARG A 127 2.16 13.01 -2.25
C ARG A 127 1.21 13.37 -1.10
N LEU A 128 1.64 13.35 0.16
CA LEU A 128 0.79 13.30 1.37
C LEU A 128 0.02 14.60 1.71
N SER A 129 -0.98 14.47 2.59
CA SER A 129 -1.71 15.57 3.27
C SER A 129 -2.23 15.10 4.65
N LYS A 130 -2.98 15.93 5.38
CA LYS A 130 -3.64 15.54 6.65
C LYS A 130 -4.50 14.30 6.49
N LEU A 131 -5.33 14.30 5.45
CA LEU A 131 -6.15 13.17 5.04
C LEU A 131 -5.72 12.73 3.65
N ASN A 132 -5.78 11.43 3.41
CA ASN A 132 -5.15 10.80 2.25
C ASN A 132 -6.15 9.96 1.43
N PRO A 133 -7.26 10.55 0.91
CA PRO A 133 -8.08 9.85 -0.07
C PRO A 133 -7.26 9.52 -1.32
N PRO A 134 -7.62 8.45 -2.04
CA PRO A 134 -6.79 7.94 -3.14
C PRO A 134 -6.77 8.83 -4.37
N ARG A 135 -7.84 9.59 -4.62
CA ARG A 135 -7.96 10.46 -5.80
C ARG A 135 -7.50 11.87 -5.48
N GLU A 136 -6.73 12.46 -6.40
CA GLU A 136 -6.28 13.85 -6.32
C GLU A 136 -7.20 14.78 -7.08
N SER A 137 -7.34 16.01 -6.56
CA SER A 137 -7.98 17.11 -7.27
C SER A 137 -7.14 17.46 -8.50
N PRO A 138 -7.71 17.50 -9.72
CA PRO A 138 -6.95 17.80 -10.92
C PRO A 138 -6.48 19.25 -10.88
N ALA A 139 -5.19 19.46 -11.15
CA ALA A 139 -4.63 20.80 -11.31
C ALA A 139 -4.94 21.36 -12.71
N PRO A 140 -5.35 22.64 -12.82
CA PRO A 140 -5.54 23.31 -14.11
C PRO A 140 -4.31 23.22 -15.01
N GLU A 141 -4.47 23.19 -16.32
CA GLU A 141 -3.34 23.22 -17.26
C GLU A 141 -2.69 24.61 -17.29
N GLN A 142 -3.52 25.66 -17.26
CA GLN A 142 -3.10 27.05 -17.20
C GLN A 142 -2.49 27.43 -15.83
N PRO A 143 -1.66 28.49 -15.76
CA PRO A 143 -1.16 29.04 -14.50
C PRO A 143 -2.29 29.38 -13.52
N PHE A 144 -2.11 29.01 -12.26
CA PHE A 144 -3.11 29.21 -11.23
C PHE A 144 -2.51 29.47 -9.86
N VAL A 145 -3.25 30.20 -9.04
CA VAL A 145 -3.02 30.31 -7.59
C VAL A 145 -4.11 29.58 -6.83
N LEU A 146 -3.74 29.06 -5.67
CA LEU A 146 -4.65 28.30 -4.81
C LEU A 146 -5.12 29.17 -3.65
N VAL A 147 -6.43 29.35 -3.51
CA VAL A 147 -7.06 30.02 -2.36
C VAL A 147 -7.77 28.94 -1.53
N VAL A 148 -7.40 28.81 -0.26
CA VAL A 148 -7.88 27.71 0.59
C VAL A 148 -8.99 28.19 1.53
N ASP A 149 -10.18 27.58 1.41
CA ASP A 149 -11.28 27.79 2.34
C ASP A 149 -11.11 26.93 3.62
N GLN A 150 -11.78 27.33 4.69
CA GLN A 150 -11.86 26.58 5.95
C GLN A 150 -13.31 26.46 6.41
N SER A 151 -13.58 25.53 7.31
CA SER A 151 -14.92 25.41 7.90
C SER A 151 -15.19 26.55 8.88
N ALA A 152 -16.34 27.20 8.75
CA ALA A 152 -16.84 28.15 9.72
C ALA A 152 -16.94 27.47 11.11
N GLY A 153 -16.35 28.11 12.12
CA GLY A 153 -16.23 27.56 13.48
C GLY A 153 -14.92 26.79 13.73
N ASP A 154 -14.04 26.69 12.75
CA ASP A 154 -12.66 26.25 12.97
C ASP A 154 -11.96 27.22 13.94
N LEU A 155 -11.52 26.69 15.09
CA LEU A 155 -10.90 27.48 16.16
C LEU A 155 -9.51 27.99 15.80
N SER A 156 -8.85 27.41 14.79
CA SER A 156 -7.58 27.93 14.28
C SER A 156 -7.72 29.32 13.67
N ILE A 157 -8.92 29.71 13.21
CA ILE A 157 -9.17 31.02 12.60
C ILE A 157 -9.08 32.15 13.65
N PRO A 158 -9.97 32.20 14.68
CA PRO A 158 -9.90 33.27 15.68
C PRO A 158 -8.63 33.20 16.54
N LEU A 159 -8.13 32.00 16.86
CA LEU A 159 -6.91 31.86 17.66
C LEU A 159 -5.64 32.12 16.83
N GLY A 160 -5.73 32.03 15.50
CA GLY A 160 -4.74 32.55 14.55
C GLY A 160 -4.96 34.02 14.20
N LEU A 161 -5.60 34.81 15.06
CA LEU A 161 -5.77 36.26 14.93
C LEU A 161 -6.53 36.69 13.66
N ALA A 162 -7.41 35.83 13.14
CA ALA A 162 -8.17 36.07 11.92
C ALA A 162 -9.68 35.92 12.12
N GLY A 163 -10.46 36.31 11.10
CA GLY A 163 -11.91 36.17 11.12
C GLY A 163 -12.49 36.03 9.72
N PRO A 164 -13.83 36.02 9.57
CA PRO A 164 -14.48 35.88 8.26
C PRO A 164 -14.04 36.93 7.23
N GLN A 165 -13.74 38.16 7.67
CA GLN A 165 -13.25 39.22 6.78
C GLN A 165 -11.88 38.90 6.16
N SER A 166 -11.03 38.14 6.86
CA SER A 166 -9.71 37.71 6.37
C SER A 166 -9.83 36.89 5.09
N PHE A 167 -10.87 36.06 4.95
CA PHE A 167 -11.10 35.26 3.73
C PHE A 167 -11.45 36.14 2.53
N GLN A 168 -12.27 37.17 2.74
CA GLN A 168 -12.63 38.12 1.69
C GLN A 168 -11.42 38.94 1.22
N GLN A 169 -10.58 39.38 2.17
CA GLN A 169 -9.32 40.07 1.86
C GLN A 169 -8.35 39.15 1.12
N MET A 170 -8.24 37.89 1.56
CA MET A 170 -7.40 36.87 0.93
C MET A 170 -7.78 36.63 -0.54
N LEU A 171 -9.07 36.47 -0.84
CA LEU A 171 -9.54 36.24 -2.21
C LEU A 171 -9.30 37.47 -3.10
N ARG A 172 -9.55 38.68 -2.59
CA ARG A 172 -9.26 39.91 -3.34
C ARG A 172 -7.78 40.08 -3.62
N ALA A 173 -6.92 39.80 -2.64
CA ALA A 173 -5.48 39.86 -2.80
C ALA A 173 -5.00 38.84 -3.85
N ALA A 174 -5.47 37.59 -3.79
CA ALA A 174 -5.10 36.59 -4.79
C ALA A 174 -5.48 37.00 -6.23
N LEU A 175 -6.62 37.66 -6.41
CA LEU A 175 -7.03 38.22 -7.70
C LEU A 175 -6.14 39.39 -8.14
N ALA A 176 -5.75 40.28 -7.22
CA ALA A 176 -4.96 41.46 -7.51
C ALA A 176 -3.47 41.14 -7.74
N ASP A 177 -2.88 40.29 -6.89
CA ASP A 177 -1.47 39.93 -6.88
C ASP A 177 -1.11 39.06 -8.11
N HIS A 178 -2.09 38.34 -8.68
CA HIS A 178 -1.90 37.49 -9.88
C HIS A 178 -3.02 37.72 -10.91
N PRO A 179 -2.96 38.81 -11.70
CA PRO A 179 -4.01 39.18 -12.65
C PRO A 179 -4.19 38.15 -13.80
N ASP A 180 -3.11 37.47 -14.19
CA ASP A 180 -3.11 36.53 -15.32
C ASP A 180 -3.38 35.07 -14.92
N CYS A 181 -3.48 34.79 -13.62
CA CYS A 181 -3.72 33.43 -13.12
C CYS A 181 -5.21 33.12 -12.96
N THR A 182 -5.56 31.85 -13.13
CA THR A 182 -6.80 31.28 -12.59
C THR A 182 -6.71 31.24 -11.06
N VAL A 183 -7.78 31.61 -10.35
CA VAL A 183 -7.87 31.48 -8.90
C VAL A 183 -8.66 30.22 -8.56
N VAL A 184 -7.97 29.16 -8.13
CA VAL A 184 -8.61 27.92 -7.70
C VAL A 184 -8.99 28.04 -6.23
N VAL A 185 -10.29 28.06 -5.93
CA VAL A 185 -10.79 28.07 -4.55
C VAL A 185 -11.02 26.63 -4.10
N LYS A 186 -10.15 26.13 -3.20
CA LYS A 186 -10.28 24.78 -2.62
C LYS A 186 -11.25 24.81 -1.46
N VAL A 187 -12.39 24.16 -1.63
CA VAL A 187 -13.43 24.06 -0.60
C VAL A 187 -13.07 22.98 0.42
N HIS A 188 -13.30 23.28 1.70
CA HIS A 188 -13.02 22.35 2.79
C HIS A 188 -13.94 21.10 2.73
N PRO A 189 -13.43 19.87 2.94
CA PRO A 189 -14.23 18.64 2.81
C PRO A 189 -15.49 18.59 3.68
N ASP A 190 -15.46 19.14 4.90
CA ASP A 190 -16.63 19.16 5.78
C ASP A 190 -17.74 20.11 5.27
N VAL A 191 -17.40 21.12 4.46
CA VAL A 191 -18.38 21.99 3.79
C VAL A 191 -19.06 21.25 2.65
N ILE A 192 -18.27 20.54 1.82
CA ILE A 192 -18.79 19.71 0.71
C ILE A 192 -19.74 18.64 1.23
N GLN A 193 -19.45 18.07 2.40
CA GLN A 193 -20.28 17.05 3.05
C GLN A 193 -21.48 17.62 3.82
N GLY A 194 -21.70 18.95 3.79
CA GLY A 194 -22.79 19.62 4.50
C GLY A 194 -22.67 19.61 6.02
N ARG A 195 -21.49 19.29 6.57
CA ARG A 195 -21.24 19.26 8.03
C ARG A 195 -20.84 20.61 8.59
N ALA A 196 -20.43 21.54 7.74
CA ALA A 196 -20.04 22.90 8.09
C ALA A 196 -20.42 23.87 6.95
N ARG A 197 -20.32 25.18 7.22
CA ARG A 197 -20.40 26.24 6.20
C ARG A 197 -18.99 26.71 5.83
N GLY A 198 -18.77 27.15 4.58
CA GLY A 198 -17.52 27.81 4.16
C GLY A 198 -17.55 29.31 4.47
N HIS A 199 -16.45 30.01 4.19
CA HIS A 199 -16.34 31.46 4.43
C HIS A 199 -16.65 32.34 3.21
N PHE A 200 -16.70 31.75 2.01
CA PHE A 200 -17.02 32.48 0.79
C PHE A 200 -18.53 32.47 0.51
N SER A 201 -19.11 33.67 0.30
CA SER A 201 -20.46 33.78 -0.22
C SER A 201 -20.51 33.40 -1.70
N PRO A 202 -21.64 32.88 -2.21
CA PRO A 202 -21.79 32.59 -3.64
C PRO A 202 -21.43 33.78 -4.53
N ASP A 203 -21.85 34.99 -4.18
CA ASP A 203 -21.57 36.21 -4.95
C ASP A 203 -20.09 36.56 -5.01
N ALA A 204 -19.34 36.34 -3.91
CA ALA A 204 -17.89 36.56 -3.89
C ALA A 204 -17.12 35.60 -4.83
N LEU A 205 -17.75 34.49 -5.21
CA LEU A 205 -17.18 33.47 -6.09
C LEU A 205 -17.61 33.66 -7.56
N GLN A 206 -18.52 34.61 -7.85
CA GLN A 206 -18.95 34.96 -9.20
C GLN A 206 -17.91 35.88 -9.87
N HIS A 207 -16.82 35.29 -10.34
CA HIS A 207 -15.78 36.00 -11.08
C HIS A 207 -15.22 35.09 -12.20
N PRO A 208 -14.97 35.60 -13.42
CA PRO A 208 -14.57 34.77 -14.57
C PRO A 208 -13.27 33.99 -14.35
N ARG A 209 -12.37 34.47 -13.49
CA ARG A 209 -11.11 33.79 -13.14
C ARG A 209 -11.21 32.83 -11.95
N ILE A 210 -12.34 32.78 -11.23
CA ILE A 210 -12.48 31.89 -10.07
C ILE A 210 -12.97 30.52 -10.53
N ARG A 211 -12.24 29.48 -10.15
CA ARG A 211 -12.64 28.07 -10.34
C ARG A 211 -12.80 27.38 -9.00
N LEU A 212 -13.99 26.84 -8.74
CA LEU A 212 -14.26 26.10 -7.51
C LEU A 212 -13.74 24.65 -7.61
N CYS A 213 -12.96 24.25 -6.60
CA CYS A 213 -12.55 22.87 -6.38
C CYS A 213 -13.29 22.31 -5.15
N ALA A 214 -14.49 21.78 -5.39
CA ALA A 214 -15.41 21.24 -4.39
C ALA A 214 -15.60 19.71 -4.50
N ASP A 215 -14.57 18.99 -4.98
CA ASP A 215 -14.58 17.54 -5.20
C ASP A 215 -14.35 16.68 -3.93
N GLY A 216 -13.77 17.28 -2.89
CA GLY A 216 -13.34 16.59 -1.67
C GLY A 216 -12.12 15.68 -1.86
N TRP A 217 -11.40 15.82 -2.97
CA TRP A 217 -10.24 15.02 -3.34
C TRP A 217 -8.94 15.59 -2.75
N HIS A 218 -7.85 14.82 -2.89
CA HIS A 218 -6.55 15.09 -2.30
C HIS A 218 -5.86 16.32 -2.95
N PRO A 219 -5.23 17.24 -2.17
CA PRO A 219 -4.73 18.51 -2.71
C PRO A 219 -3.36 18.45 -3.39
N ALA A 220 -2.62 17.35 -3.32
CA ALA A 220 -1.22 17.27 -3.77
C ALA A 220 -0.96 17.83 -5.17
N ALA A 221 -1.70 17.41 -6.20
CA ALA A 221 -1.52 17.93 -7.56
C ALA A 221 -1.74 19.45 -7.64
N LEU A 222 -2.65 20.02 -6.84
CA LEU A 222 -2.84 21.47 -6.77
C LEU A 222 -1.65 22.17 -6.11
N LEU A 223 -1.17 21.64 -4.97
CA LEU A 223 -0.04 22.23 -4.25
C LEU A 223 1.26 22.13 -5.05
N GLU A 224 1.49 21.01 -5.73
CA GLU A 224 2.67 20.78 -6.56
C GLU A 224 2.78 21.76 -7.72
N ARG A 225 1.66 22.26 -8.26
CA ARG A 225 1.64 23.07 -9.50
C ARG A 225 1.20 24.53 -9.30
N ALA A 226 0.75 24.92 -8.11
CA ALA A 226 0.32 26.29 -7.86
C ALA A 226 1.49 27.28 -7.97
N GLU A 227 1.23 28.47 -8.49
CA GLU A 227 2.19 29.59 -8.50
C GLU A 227 2.37 30.17 -7.09
N ALA A 228 1.28 30.24 -6.32
CA ALA A 228 1.26 30.66 -4.93
C ALA A 228 0.03 30.09 -4.23
N VAL A 229 0.11 29.98 -2.90
CA VAL A 229 -0.98 29.47 -2.05
C VAL A 229 -1.38 30.52 -1.01
N TYR A 230 -2.66 30.87 -1.02
CA TYR A 230 -3.28 31.86 -0.15
C TYR A 230 -4.10 31.14 0.91
N VAL A 231 -3.76 31.39 2.17
CA VAL A 231 -4.38 30.74 3.34
C VAL A 231 -4.69 31.77 4.41
N VAL A 232 -5.72 31.48 5.21
CA VAL A 232 -5.91 32.16 6.50
C VAL A 232 -5.07 31.44 7.55
N THR A 233 -5.47 30.25 7.97
CA THR A 233 -4.73 29.44 8.97
C THR A 233 -4.66 27.95 8.62
N SER A 234 -5.16 27.57 7.44
CA SER A 234 -5.24 26.18 7.00
C SER A 234 -3.87 25.50 6.94
N GLN A 235 -3.79 24.26 7.44
CA GLN A 235 -2.58 23.43 7.34
C GLN A 235 -2.03 23.33 5.90
N MET A 236 -2.87 23.48 4.88
CA MET A 236 -2.42 23.47 3.48
C MET A 236 -1.36 24.54 3.17
N GLY A 237 -1.25 25.62 3.97
CA GLY A 237 -0.15 26.57 3.83
C GLY A 237 1.20 25.98 4.26
N PHE A 238 1.25 25.19 5.33
CA PHE A 238 2.45 24.42 5.67
C PHE A 238 2.77 23.40 4.58
N GLU A 239 1.76 22.69 4.07
CA GLU A 239 1.95 21.72 2.99
C GLU A 239 2.50 22.38 1.72
N ALA A 240 2.05 23.59 1.39
CA ALA A 240 2.56 24.38 0.28
C ALA A 240 4.06 24.74 0.45
N LEU A 241 4.51 25.05 1.67
CA LEU A 241 5.94 25.24 1.96
C LEU A 241 6.75 23.97 1.69
N LEU A 242 6.21 22.79 2.03
CA LEU A 242 6.87 21.50 1.73
C LEU A 242 7.08 21.30 0.23
N TRP A 243 6.14 21.77 -0.59
CA TRP A 243 6.22 21.76 -2.06
C TRP A 243 7.05 22.92 -2.64
N GLY A 244 7.68 23.74 -1.80
CA GLY A 244 8.49 24.89 -2.24
C GLY A 244 7.67 26.04 -2.84
N ARG A 245 6.39 26.15 -2.48
CA ARG A 245 5.48 27.16 -3.03
C ARG A 245 5.49 28.43 -2.18
N PRO A 246 5.40 29.63 -2.78
CA PRO A 246 5.12 30.86 -2.06
C PRO A 246 3.78 30.77 -1.31
N VAL A 247 3.76 31.20 -0.05
CA VAL A 247 2.57 31.13 0.82
C VAL A 247 2.23 32.50 1.40
N HIS A 248 1.00 32.95 1.17
CA HIS A 248 0.46 34.19 1.72
C HIS A 248 -0.50 33.89 2.88
N CYS A 249 -0.18 34.39 4.07
CA CYS A 249 -0.96 34.13 5.28
C CYS A 249 -1.79 35.36 5.70
N PHE A 250 -3.11 35.18 5.77
CA PHE A 250 -4.09 36.19 6.23
C PHE A 250 -4.54 35.98 7.68
N GLY A 251 -3.98 34.96 8.32
CA GLY A 251 -3.97 34.76 9.77
C GLY A 251 -2.55 34.44 10.23
N MET A 252 -2.43 33.93 11.46
CA MET A 252 -1.15 33.60 12.09
C MET A 252 -1.09 32.11 12.49
N PRO A 253 -1.09 31.17 11.52
CA PRO A 253 -0.92 29.75 11.82
C PRO A 253 0.48 29.46 12.39
N PHE A 254 0.72 28.23 12.87
CA PHE A 254 1.98 27.85 13.53
C PHE A 254 3.24 28.07 12.68
N TYR A 255 3.09 28.02 11.34
CA TYR A 255 4.18 28.15 10.37
C TYR A 255 4.37 29.59 9.84
N ALA A 256 3.52 30.55 10.26
CA ALA A 256 3.64 31.97 9.90
C ALA A 256 4.47 32.74 10.93
N GLY A 257 5.01 33.89 10.54
CA GLY A 257 5.75 34.80 11.41
C GLY A 257 7.24 34.46 11.61
N TRP A 258 7.75 33.48 10.86
CA TRP A 258 9.13 33.00 10.95
C TRP A 258 10.04 33.47 9.80
N GLY A 259 9.50 34.21 8.84
CA GLY A 259 10.21 34.64 7.63
C GLY A 259 10.16 33.66 6.46
N LEU A 260 9.33 32.61 6.54
CA LEU A 260 9.14 31.62 5.47
C LEU A 260 7.84 31.85 4.67
N THR A 261 7.01 32.80 5.11
CA THR A 261 5.69 33.12 4.54
C THR A 261 5.56 34.62 4.33
N GLN A 262 4.63 34.99 3.45
CA GLN A 262 4.21 36.38 3.22
C GLN A 262 3.04 36.69 4.15
N ASP A 263 3.35 37.18 5.34
CA ASP A 263 2.38 37.40 6.41
C ASP A 263 1.70 38.76 6.28
N ARG A 264 0.36 38.78 6.31
CA ARG A 264 -0.44 40.01 6.28
C ARG A 264 -0.69 40.59 7.67
N LEU A 265 -0.41 39.81 8.71
CA LEU A 265 -0.48 40.24 10.11
C LEU A 265 0.93 40.35 10.69
N ARG A 266 1.09 41.21 11.71
CA ARG A 266 2.33 41.26 12.48
C ARG A 266 2.52 39.96 13.26
N PRO A 267 3.71 39.33 13.22
CA PRO A 267 3.99 38.15 14.03
C PRO A 267 3.86 38.43 15.53
N PRO A 268 3.49 37.43 16.35
CA PRO A 268 3.60 37.54 17.80
C PRO A 268 5.04 37.89 18.21
N GLU A 269 5.21 38.75 19.21
CA GLU A 269 6.53 39.26 19.63
C GLU A 269 7.54 38.17 20.00
N ARG A 270 7.05 36.98 20.38
CA ARG A 270 7.87 35.80 20.71
C ARG A 270 8.43 35.04 19.49
N ARG A 271 7.93 35.29 18.27
CA ARG A 271 8.43 34.66 17.02
C ARG A 271 9.57 35.47 16.39
N THR A 272 10.65 35.64 17.15
CA THR A 272 11.82 36.43 16.71
C THR A 272 12.83 35.61 15.91
N ALA A 273 12.85 34.29 16.09
CA ALA A 273 13.75 33.40 15.34
C ALA A 273 13.46 33.44 13.83
N ARG A 274 14.45 33.07 13.02
CA ARG A 274 14.35 32.94 11.56
C ARG A 274 14.76 31.54 11.11
N PRO A 275 14.00 30.51 11.51
CA PRO A 275 14.29 29.12 11.15
C PRO A 275 14.17 28.90 9.63
N GLY A 276 14.96 27.95 9.11
CA GLY A 276 14.72 27.38 7.78
C GLY A 276 13.54 26.41 7.77
N LEU A 277 13.13 25.96 6.57
CA LEU A 277 12.04 25.00 6.41
C LEU A 277 12.31 23.68 7.14
N GLU A 278 13.57 23.25 7.20
CA GLU A 278 13.99 22.05 7.92
C GLU A 278 13.61 22.10 9.41
N ALA A 279 13.67 23.27 10.05
CA ALA A 279 13.27 23.43 11.45
C ALA A 279 11.75 23.34 11.62
N LEU A 280 10.94 23.88 10.69
CA LEU A 280 9.49 23.64 10.70
C LEU A 280 9.16 22.15 10.52
N VAL A 281 9.80 21.48 9.56
CA VAL A 281 9.60 20.05 9.29
C VAL A 281 9.99 19.22 10.50
N HIS A 282 11.17 19.47 11.06
CA HIS A 282 11.65 18.77 12.25
C HIS A 282 10.70 18.98 13.42
N ALA A 283 10.35 20.23 13.73
CA ALA A 283 9.49 20.54 14.87
C ALA A 283 8.09 19.94 14.73
N ALA A 284 7.48 20.00 13.54
CA ALA A 284 6.08 19.66 13.35
C ALA A 284 5.85 18.18 13.01
N LEU A 285 6.67 17.60 12.13
CA LEU A 285 6.48 16.23 11.63
C LEU A 285 7.33 15.20 12.37
N ILE A 286 8.50 15.59 12.89
CA ILE A 286 9.44 14.64 13.53
C ILE A 286 9.30 14.69 15.05
N ALA A 287 9.68 15.80 15.68
CA ALA A 287 9.69 15.94 17.13
C ALA A 287 8.28 16.16 17.71
N GLY A 288 7.42 16.88 16.97
CA GLY A 288 6.03 17.25 17.31
C GLY A 288 5.04 16.10 17.36
N SER A 289 5.36 15.03 16.64
CA SER A 289 4.39 14.04 16.21
C SER A 289 4.62 12.71 16.91
N ARG A 290 3.54 12.13 17.46
CA ARG A 290 3.52 10.75 17.95
C ARG A 290 2.73 9.90 16.97
N CYS A 291 3.38 8.99 16.26
CA CYS A 291 2.75 8.19 15.22
C CYS A 291 2.76 6.69 15.54
N LEU A 292 1.85 5.96 14.92
CA LEU A 292 1.78 4.50 14.96
C LEU A 292 2.07 3.91 13.58
N ASP A 293 2.71 2.74 13.58
CA ASP A 293 2.63 1.84 12.45
C ASP A 293 1.19 1.30 12.33
N PRO A 294 0.48 1.52 11.20
CA PRO A 294 -0.90 1.06 11.03
C PRO A 294 -1.06 -0.47 11.06
N HIS A 295 0.02 -1.25 10.93
CA HIS A 295 -0.03 -2.71 10.89
C HIS A 295 0.15 -3.33 12.28
N SER A 296 1.19 -2.92 13.01
CA SER A 296 1.47 -3.41 14.37
C SER A 296 0.74 -2.64 15.47
N LEU A 297 0.30 -1.40 15.19
CA LEU A 297 -0.20 -0.42 16.16
C LEU A 297 0.81 -0.09 17.26
N GLN A 298 2.10 -0.27 16.99
CA GLN A 298 3.18 0.17 17.87
C GLN A 298 3.64 1.58 17.51
N PRO A 299 4.23 2.33 18.45
CA PRO A 299 4.88 3.61 18.16
C PRO A 299 5.92 3.45 17.05
N ALA A 300 5.87 4.34 16.07
CA ALA A 300 6.78 4.32 14.92
C ALA A 300 7.20 5.74 14.52
N PRO A 301 8.38 5.89 13.88
CA PRO A 301 8.76 7.12 13.20
C PRO A 301 7.71 7.58 12.18
N ILE A 302 7.62 8.89 11.95
CA ILE A 302 6.70 9.47 10.97
C ILE A 302 6.91 8.90 9.57
N GLU A 303 8.15 8.57 9.22
CA GLU A 303 8.56 8.02 7.93
C GLU A 303 7.83 6.71 7.59
N ASP A 304 7.63 5.85 8.58
CA ASP A 304 6.93 4.56 8.40
C ASP A 304 5.44 4.79 8.12
N LEU A 305 4.82 5.70 8.87
CA LEU A 305 3.42 6.08 8.62
C LEU A 305 3.26 6.73 7.23
N MET A 306 4.21 7.58 6.82
CA MET A 306 4.22 8.21 5.50
C MET A 306 4.30 7.18 4.37
N ARG A 307 5.20 6.20 4.49
CA ARG A 307 5.32 5.10 3.51
C ARG A 307 4.06 4.25 3.46
N ALA A 308 3.49 3.89 4.62
CA ALA A 308 2.28 3.06 4.68
C ALA A 308 1.06 3.76 4.06
N ILE A 309 0.85 5.03 4.35
CA ILE A 309 -0.24 5.84 3.76
C ILE A 309 0.00 6.08 2.27
N GLY A 310 1.24 6.41 1.87
CA GLY A 310 1.60 6.63 0.48
C GLY A 310 1.37 5.37 -0.39
N LEU A 311 1.72 4.19 0.13
CA LEU A 311 1.43 2.92 -0.52
C LEU A 311 -0.07 2.70 -0.72
N GLN A 312 -0.90 2.97 0.30
CA GLN A 312 -2.35 2.87 0.15
C GLN A 312 -2.83 3.74 -1.00
N ARG A 313 -2.36 4.98 -1.08
CA ARG A 313 -2.80 5.90 -2.13
C ARG A 313 -2.40 5.43 -3.52
N ARG A 314 -1.13 5.05 -3.72
CA ARG A 314 -0.67 4.54 -5.03
C ARG A 314 -1.48 3.34 -5.51
N LEU A 315 -1.80 2.40 -4.62
CA LEU A 315 -2.52 1.18 -5.01
C LEU A 315 -4.05 1.36 -5.06
N GLN A 316 -4.59 2.35 -4.35
CA GLN A 316 -6.03 2.67 -4.36
C GLN A 316 -6.41 3.71 -5.42
N SER A 317 -5.46 4.45 -6.01
CA SER A 317 -5.70 5.48 -7.05
C SER A 317 -6.01 4.88 -8.43
N GLN A 318 -6.69 3.73 -8.46
CA GLN A 318 -7.03 3.05 -9.71
C GLN A 318 -8.00 3.90 -10.55
N PRO A 319 -7.85 3.88 -11.89
CA PRO A 319 -8.65 4.73 -12.79
C PRO A 319 -10.14 4.36 -12.76
N ALA A 320 -10.47 3.08 -12.57
CA ALA A 320 -11.84 2.60 -12.51
C ALA A 320 -12.39 2.64 -11.07
N ALA A 321 -13.28 3.59 -10.79
CA ALA A 321 -13.97 3.70 -9.52
C ALA A 321 -15.09 2.66 -9.37
N ARG A 322 -15.71 2.23 -10.47
CA ARG A 322 -16.80 1.24 -10.48
C ARG A 322 -16.44 -0.03 -11.24
N LEU A 323 -16.14 -1.08 -10.49
CA LEU A 323 -15.73 -2.39 -11.01
C LEU A 323 -16.85 -3.43 -10.90
N GLU A 324 -17.06 -4.20 -11.95
CA GLU A 324 -17.93 -5.38 -11.91
C GLU A 324 -17.12 -6.68 -12.03
N ALA A 325 -17.27 -7.58 -11.05
CA ALA A 325 -16.50 -8.80 -10.96
C ALA A 325 -17.34 -10.04 -11.30
N PHE A 326 -16.81 -10.94 -12.13
CA PHE A 326 -17.50 -12.13 -12.62
C PHE A 326 -16.74 -13.42 -12.26
N GLY A 327 -17.47 -14.44 -11.81
CA GLY A 327 -16.90 -15.78 -11.57
C GLY A 327 -16.15 -15.95 -10.24
N PHE A 328 -16.27 -15.00 -9.31
CA PHE A 328 -15.66 -15.08 -7.97
C PHE A 328 -16.57 -15.82 -6.97
N THR A 329 -16.04 -16.86 -6.33
CA THR A 329 -16.71 -17.54 -5.20
C THR A 329 -16.80 -16.61 -3.99
N PRO A 330 -17.79 -16.74 -3.08
CA PRO A 330 -17.95 -15.83 -1.94
C PRO A 330 -16.67 -15.58 -1.13
N TRP A 331 -15.86 -16.62 -0.92
CA TRP A 331 -14.53 -16.50 -0.31
C TRP A 331 -13.58 -15.59 -1.11
N LYS A 332 -13.44 -15.78 -2.42
CA LYS A 332 -12.63 -14.89 -3.28
C LYS A 332 -13.21 -13.47 -3.36
N GLN A 333 -14.53 -13.30 -3.22
CA GLN A 333 -15.14 -11.96 -3.19
C GLN A 333 -14.67 -11.13 -1.99
N ARG A 334 -14.44 -11.77 -0.82
CA ARG A 334 -13.87 -11.09 0.35
C ARG A 334 -12.46 -10.58 0.06
N ASN A 335 -11.61 -11.42 -0.52
CA ASN A 335 -10.23 -11.07 -0.84
C ASN A 335 -10.15 -10.04 -1.98
N LEU A 336 -10.99 -10.16 -3.01
CA LEU A 336 -11.05 -9.20 -4.10
C LEU A 336 -11.36 -7.77 -3.62
N ARG A 337 -12.26 -7.64 -2.63
CA ARG A 337 -12.54 -6.32 -2.01
C ARG A 337 -11.31 -5.70 -1.35
N ARG A 338 -10.38 -6.50 -0.85
CA ARG A 338 -9.15 -6.04 -0.22
C ARG A 338 -8.11 -5.67 -1.29
N PHE A 339 -7.85 -6.56 -2.25
CA PHE A 339 -6.84 -6.35 -3.30
C PHE A 339 -7.21 -5.27 -4.33
N LEU A 340 -8.51 -4.96 -4.46
CA LEU A 340 -9.02 -3.84 -5.26
C LEU A 340 -9.62 -2.74 -4.38
N ALA A 341 -9.12 -2.58 -3.16
CA ALA A 341 -9.45 -1.41 -2.34
C ALA A 341 -9.18 -0.12 -3.13
N GLY A 342 -10.01 0.91 -2.93
CA GLY A 342 -10.05 2.12 -3.76
C GLY A 342 -11.18 2.12 -4.79
N SER A 343 -11.65 0.94 -5.22
CA SER A 343 -12.78 0.81 -6.15
C SER A 343 -14.05 0.28 -5.46
N THR A 344 -15.21 0.69 -5.95
CA THR A 344 -16.50 0.09 -5.60
C THR A 344 -16.72 -1.16 -6.44
N LEU A 345 -16.80 -2.32 -5.78
CA LEU A 345 -17.00 -3.61 -6.44
C LEU A 345 -18.44 -4.10 -6.39
N ARG A 346 -18.95 -4.52 -7.55
CA ARG A 346 -20.22 -5.26 -7.66
C ARG A 346 -19.96 -6.65 -8.23
N PHE A 347 -20.36 -7.68 -7.48
CA PHE A 347 -20.27 -9.06 -7.94
C PHE A 347 -21.48 -9.43 -8.78
N ARG A 348 -21.24 -9.99 -9.97
CA ARG A 348 -22.27 -10.35 -10.95
C ARG A 348 -22.33 -11.87 -11.14
N LEU A 349 -23.51 -12.35 -11.53
CA LEU A 349 -23.69 -13.75 -11.91
C LEU A 349 -22.85 -14.06 -13.16
N PRO A 350 -22.29 -15.28 -13.29
CA PRO A 350 -21.41 -15.63 -14.41
C PRO A 350 -22.00 -15.49 -15.81
N ARG A 351 -23.35 -15.49 -15.95
CA ARG A 351 -24.07 -15.33 -17.22
C ARG A 351 -24.56 -13.90 -17.47
N ALA A 352 -24.43 -13.00 -16.49
CA ALA A 352 -24.88 -11.62 -16.64
C ALA A 352 -23.96 -10.85 -17.60
N ARG A 353 -24.47 -9.72 -18.13
CA ARG A 353 -23.65 -8.73 -18.86
C ARG A 353 -23.17 -7.64 -17.91
N PRO A 354 -22.06 -6.94 -18.23
CA PRO A 354 -21.64 -5.76 -17.47
C PRO A 354 -22.75 -4.70 -17.45
N GLY A 355 -22.99 -4.10 -16.28
CA GLY A 355 -23.97 -3.03 -16.12
C GLY A 355 -23.59 -1.74 -16.82
N ARG A 356 -24.57 -0.87 -17.09
CA ARG A 356 -24.38 0.44 -17.77
C ARG A 356 -23.28 1.30 -17.13
N TRP A 357 -23.19 1.30 -15.81
CA TRP A 357 -22.26 2.14 -15.04
C TRP A 357 -20.94 1.46 -14.68
N ALA A 358 -20.65 0.29 -15.26
CA ALA A 358 -19.36 -0.37 -15.10
C ALA A 358 -18.28 0.43 -15.83
N GLU A 359 -17.17 0.72 -15.15
CA GLU A 359 -16.01 1.40 -15.69
C GLU A 359 -14.88 0.41 -16.04
N ALA A 360 -14.86 -0.77 -15.41
CA ALA A 360 -14.05 -1.91 -15.82
C ALA A 360 -14.62 -3.24 -15.27
N VAL A 361 -14.15 -4.36 -15.81
CA VAL A 361 -14.59 -5.71 -15.47
C VAL A 361 -13.45 -6.53 -14.89
N ALA A 362 -13.67 -7.24 -13.79
CA ALA A 362 -12.67 -8.13 -13.19
C ALA A 362 -13.05 -9.62 -13.35
N VAL A 363 -12.07 -10.45 -13.69
CA VAL A 363 -12.21 -11.92 -13.85
C VAL A 363 -11.02 -12.64 -13.20
N TRP A 364 -11.17 -13.92 -12.89
CA TRP A 364 -10.07 -14.75 -12.39
C TRP A 364 -9.30 -15.40 -13.55
N GLY A 365 -8.04 -15.00 -13.75
CA GLY A 365 -7.18 -15.46 -14.86
C GLY A 365 -7.91 -15.41 -16.20
N ARG A 366 -7.82 -16.50 -16.98
CA ARG A 366 -8.49 -16.66 -18.30
C ARG A 366 -9.87 -17.32 -18.21
N ARG A 367 -10.60 -17.18 -17.09
CA ARG A 367 -11.90 -17.84 -16.87
C ARG A 367 -13.11 -17.05 -17.38
N ALA A 368 -12.90 -15.93 -18.07
CA ALA A 368 -13.96 -15.16 -18.69
C ALA A 368 -14.69 -15.98 -19.76
N ARG A 369 -16.02 -15.87 -19.83
CA ARG A 369 -16.81 -16.55 -20.86
C ARG A 369 -16.76 -15.74 -22.17
N PRO A 370 -16.83 -16.38 -23.36
CA PRO A 370 -16.80 -15.66 -24.64
C PRO A 370 -17.85 -14.54 -24.76
N ARG A 371 -19.08 -14.77 -24.27
CA ARG A 371 -20.14 -13.75 -24.25
C ARG A 371 -19.81 -12.54 -23.36
N LEU A 372 -19.04 -12.73 -22.28
CA LEU A 372 -18.60 -11.63 -21.43
C LEU A 372 -17.50 -10.84 -22.13
N LEU A 373 -16.52 -11.54 -22.73
CA LEU A 373 -15.43 -10.92 -23.48
C LEU A 373 -15.97 -10.06 -24.63
N ALA A 374 -16.86 -10.60 -25.45
CA ALA A 374 -17.52 -9.85 -26.52
C ALA A 374 -18.29 -8.62 -26.02
N ALA A 375 -18.91 -8.69 -24.84
CA ALA A 375 -19.64 -7.56 -24.25
C ALA A 375 -18.71 -6.49 -23.65
N VAL A 376 -17.53 -6.89 -23.17
CA VAL A 376 -16.48 -5.99 -22.67
C VAL A 376 -15.83 -5.26 -23.84
N GLU A 377 -15.46 -6.00 -24.88
CA GLU A 377 -14.86 -5.49 -26.12
C GLU A 377 -15.80 -4.52 -26.85
N ALA A 378 -17.07 -4.91 -27.08
CA ALA A 378 -18.06 -4.04 -27.72
C ALA A 378 -18.32 -2.72 -26.98
N ARG A 379 -17.91 -2.61 -25.71
CA ARG A 379 -18.04 -1.42 -24.88
C ARG A 379 -16.72 -0.70 -24.62
N GLY A 380 -15.59 -1.24 -25.10
CA GLY A 380 -14.25 -0.71 -24.79
C GLY A 380 -13.95 -0.69 -23.29
N LEU A 381 -14.50 -1.61 -22.50
CA LEU A 381 -14.24 -1.67 -21.07
C LEU A 381 -12.87 -2.33 -20.79
N PRO A 382 -12.05 -1.79 -19.88
CA PRO A 382 -10.86 -2.49 -19.40
C PRO A 382 -11.24 -3.83 -18.73
N LEU A 383 -10.47 -4.87 -19.05
CA LEU A 383 -10.60 -6.20 -18.45
C LEU A 383 -9.44 -6.45 -17.48
N LEU A 384 -9.75 -6.55 -16.19
CA LEU A 384 -8.80 -6.87 -15.15
C LEU A 384 -8.74 -8.40 -14.95
N GLN A 385 -7.59 -9.00 -15.22
CA GLN A 385 -7.32 -10.41 -14.99
C GLN A 385 -6.60 -10.58 -13.65
N VAL A 386 -7.27 -11.24 -12.70
CA VAL A 386 -6.78 -11.42 -11.33
C VAL A 386 -6.26 -12.85 -11.11
N GLU A 387 -5.10 -12.99 -10.49
CA GLU A 387 -4.57 -14.28 -10.01
C GLU A 387 -3.89 -14.12 -8.64
N ASP A 388 -3.56 -15.25 -8.02
CA ASP A 388 -2.62 -15.39 -6.91
C ASP A 388 -1.25 -14.85 -7.32
N GLY A 389 -0.62 -14.09 -6.42
CA GLY A 389 0.77 -13.68 -6.58
C GLY A 389 1.74 -14.82 -6.21
N PHE A 390 3.02 -14.58 -6.47
CA PHE A 390 4.04 -15.61 -6.32
C PHE A 390 4.35 -15.94 -4.85
N LEU A 391 4.16 -14.99 -3.92
CA LEU A 391 4.21 -15.23 -2.47
C LEU A 391 2.78 -15.32 -1.94
N ARG A 392 2.28 -16.53 -1.67
CA ARG A 392 0.85 -16.73 -1.44
C ARG A 392 0.44 -16.90 0.03
N SER A 393 0.94 -17.93 0.72
CA SER A 393 0.50 -18.29 2.08
C SER A 393 1.43 -19.33 2.72
N VAL A 394 1.33 -19.51 4.03
CA VAL A 394 1.84 -20.71 4.72
C VAL A 394 0.84 -21.85 4.50
N GLY A 395 1.22 -22.89 3.77
CA GLY A 395 0.38 -24.06 3.48
C GLY A 395 -0.31 -24.03 2.11
N LEU A 396 -1.02 -25.12 1.77
CA LEU A 396 -1.61 -25.34 0.45
C LEU A 396 -2.79 -24.40 0.17
N GLY A 397 -2.82 -23.82 -1.02
CA GLY A 397 -3.94 -22.99 -1.49
C GLY A 397 -5.29 -23.71 -1.56
N ALA A 398 -5.29 -25.04 -1.57
CA ALA A 398 -6.47 -25.90 -1.50
C ALA A 398 -7.16 -25.90 -0.12
N GLU A 399 -6.52 -25.30 0.90
CA GLU A 399 -7.04 -25.21 2.27
C GLU A 399 -7.83 -23.93 2.54
N LEU A 400 -8.13 -23.14 1.50
CA LEU A 400 -8.88 -21.87 1.59
C LEU A 400 -8.23 -20.86 2.55
N ILE A 401 -6.91 -20.91 2.58
CA ILE A 401 -6.06 -20.00 3.34
C ILE A 401 -6.05 -18.63 2.63
N ASP A 402 -6.26 -17.55 3.39
CA ASP A 402 -6.28 -16.19 2.81
C ASP A 402 -4.90 -15.85 2.22
N PRO A 403 -4.83 -15.47 0.93
CA PRO A 403 -3.58 -15.13 0.27
C PRO A 403 -3.07 -13.78 0.77
N ILE A 404 -1.75 -13.65 0.85
CA ILE A 404 -1.09 -12.39 1.17
C ILE A 404 -0.82 -11.53 -0.06
N SER A 405 -0.72 -12.13 -1.27
CA SER A 405 -0.54 -11.38 -2.52
C SER A 405 -1.41 -11.89 -3.66
N TRP A 406 -1.87 -10.96 -4.50
CA TRP A 406 -2.55 -11.17 -5.79
C TRP A 406 -1.94 -10.28 -6.87
N VAL A 407 -2.05 -10.70 -8.12
CA VAL A 407 -1.73 -9.92 -9.31
C VAL A 407 -3.01 -9.44 -9.99
N VAL A 408 -2.96 -8.29 -10.62
CA VAL A 408 -4.09 -7.67 -11.31
C VAL A 408 -3.60 -7.09 -12.64
N ASP A 409 -3.73 -7.87 -13.70
CA ASP A 409 -3.30 -7.49 -15.05
C ASP A 409 -4.39 -6.78 -15.84
N GLN A 410 -4.00 -5.87 -16.73
CA GLN A 410 -4.87 -5.18 -17.68
C GLN A 410 -4.65 -5.66 -19.13
N SER A 411 -3.43 -6.08 -19.48
CA SER A 411 -3.08 -6.48 -20.86
C SER A 411 -3.22 -7.98 -21.11
N GLY A 412 -2.93 -8.80 -20.11
CA GLY A 412 -2.95 -10.26 -20.18
C GLY A 412 -2.25 -10.86 -18.96
N ILE A 413 -2.43 -12.15 -18.69
CA ILE A 413 -1.98 -12.78 -17.43
C ILE A 413 -0.59 -13.44 -17.58
N TYR A 414 0.27 -13.32 -16.58
CA TYR A 414 1.69 -13.74 -16.64
C TYR A 414 1.96 -15.18 -17.14
N TYR A 415 1.05 -16.12 -16.90
CA TYR A 415 1.25 -17.53 -17.29
C TYR A 415 0.86 -17.81 -18.75
N ASP A 416 0.27 -16.83 -19.44
CA ASP A 416 -0.21 -16.96 -20.80
C ASP A 416 0.85 -16.44 -21.77
N ALA A 417 1.53 -17.35 -22.47
CA ALA A 417 2.55 -16.99 -23.45
C ALA A 417 1.95 -16.63 -24.84
N THR A 418 0.63 -16.76 -25.03
CA THR A 418 -0.04 -16.48 -26.31
C THR A 418 -0.28 -14.98 -26.53
N SER A 419 -0.22 -14.18 -25.47
CA SER A 419 -0.40 -12.72 -25.52
C SER A 419 0.54 -12.01 -24.53
N PRO A 420 0.82 -10.71 -24.70
CA PRO A 420 1.55 -9.93 -23.71
C PRO A 420 0.85 -9.90 -22.33
N SER A 421 1.60 -9.63 -21.27
CA SER A 421 1.09 -9.37 -19.91
C SER A 421 1.72 -8.10 -19.34
N ASP A 422 1.16 -7.56 -18.25
CA ASP A 422 1.74 -6.36 -17.63
C ASP A 422 3.13 -6.68 -17.05
N LEU A 423 3.32 -7.90 -16.51
CA LEU A 423 4.64 -8.36 -16.06
C LEU A 423 5.65 -8.45 -17.22
N GLU A 424 5.25 -8.98 -18.38
CA GLU A 424 6.11 -9.04 -19.57
C GLU A 424 6.48 -7.62 -20.03
N ALA A 425 5.56 -6.66 -19.99
CA ALA A 425 5.84 -5.27 -20.32
C ALA A 425 6.84 -4.63 -19.35
N VAL A 426 6.70 -4.86 -18.04
CA VAL A 426 7.65 -4.39 -17.01
C VAL A 426 9.05 -4.99 -17.25
N LEU A 427 9.14 -6.28 -17.59
CA LEU A 427 10.42 -6.94 -17.86
C LEU A 427 11.06 -6.45 -19.16
N ALA A 428 10.27 -6.26 -20.21
CA ALA A 428 10.76 -5.83 -21.52
C ALA A 428 11.28 -4.39 -21.50
N THR A 429 10.59 -3.49 -20.80
CA THR A 429 10.83 -2.02 -20.88
C THR A 429 11.42 -1.42 -19.62
N GLY A 430 11.53 -2.21 -18.54
CA GLY A 430 12.02 -1.77 -17.25
C GLY A 430 13.45 -1.25 -17.29
N HIS A 431 13.68 -0.18 -16.54
CA HIS A 431 14.99 0.36 -16.19
C HIS A 431 15.09 0.38 -14.68
N TRP A 432 16.05 -0.36 -14.13
CA TRP A 432 16.23 -0.51 -12.69
C TRP A 432 17.46 0.26 -12.23
N THR A 433 17.26 1.09 -11.22
CA THR A 433 18.34 1.80 -10.52
C THR A 433 19.08 0.85 -9.58
N GLU A 434 20.32 1.19 -9.22
CA GLU A 434 21.12 0.40 -8.27
C GLU A 434 20.38 0.16 -6.93
N PRO A 435 19.70 1.15 -6.31
CA PRO A 435 18.90 0.89 -5.12
C PRO A 435 17.74 -0.10 -5.33
N GLN A 436 17.14 -0.14 -6.52
CA GLN A 436 16.07 -1.08 -6.84
C GLN A 436 16.58 -2.52 -6.98
N LEU A 437 17.75 -2.70 -7.62
CA LEU A 437 18.41 -4.00 -7.74
C LEU A 437 18.93 -4.48 -6.38
N SER A 438 19.58 -3.61 -5.62
CA SER A 438 20.02 -3.90 -4.25
C SER A 438 18.85 -4.30 -3.32
N ARG A 439 17.70 -3.61 -3.39
CA ARG A 439 16.48 -4.01 -2.65
C ARG A 439 15.99 -5.39 -3.08
N ALA A 440 15.97 -5.67 -4.38
CA ALA A 440 15.53 -6.95 -4.92
C ALA A 440 16.47 -8.10 -4.51
N ALA A 441 17.78 -7.87 -4.53
CA ALA A 441 18.79 -8.82 -4.08
C ALA A 441 18.62 -9.14 -2.58
N ALA A 442 18.43 -8.13 -1.73
CA ALA A 442 18.17 -8.31 -0.31
C ALA A 442 16.87 -9.09 -0.05
N LEU A 443 15.79 -8.76 -0.78
CA LEU A 443 14.52 -9.48 -0.71
C LEU A 443 14.69 -10.96 -1.11
N ARG A 444 15.41 -11.23 -2.21
CA ARG A 444 15.74 -12.59 -2.68
C ARG A 444 16.53 -13.37 -1.65
N GLN A 445 17.61 -12.80 -1.13
CA GLN A 445 18.45 -13.43 -0.11
C GLN A 445 17.63 -13.79 1.13
N ARG A 446 16.77 -12.88 1.57
CA ARG A 446 15.87 -13.11 2.70
C ARG A 446 14.89 -14.24 2.43
N LEU A 447 14.24 -14.28 1.26
CA LEU A 447 13.32 -15.36 0.88
C LEU A 447 13.99 -16.74 0.86
N VAL A 448 15.23 -16.80 0.35
CA VAL A 448 16.02 -18.03 0.29
C VAL A 448 16.42 -18.49 1.69
N ALA A 449 16.96 -17.59 2.52
CA ALA A 449 17.39 -17.90 3.88
C ALA A 449 16.24 -18.36 4.77
N GLU A 450 15.09 -17.70 4.65
CA GLU A 450 13.89 -17.98 5.46
C GLU A 450 13.09 -19.20 4.99
N ALA A 451 13.57 -19.90 3.96
CA ALA A 451 12.94 -21.12 3.47
C ALA A 451 11.48 -20.93 2.99
N ILE A 452 11.11 -19.72 2.59
CA ILE A 452 9.72 -19.43 2.18
C ILE A 452 9.50 -19.98 0.77
N THR A 453 8.62 -20.98 0.66
CA THR A 453 8.16 -21.55 -0.61
C THR A 453 6.64 -21.61 -0.65
N LYS A 454 6.07 -21.87 -1.84
CA LYS A 454 4.61 -22.04 -1.98
C LYS A 454 4.05 -23.19 -1.13
N TYR A 455 4.86 -24.20 -0.77
CA TYR A 455 4.43 -25.42 -0.09
C TYR A 455 5.40 -25.81 1.04
N ASN A 456 5.20 -25.29 2.25
CA ASN A 456 6.00 -25.62 3.44
C ASN A 456 5.67 -27.04 3.98
N LEU A 457 6.23 -28.10 3.38
CA LEU A 457 6.06 -29.50 3.81
C LEU A 457 7.26 -29.99 4.64
N SER A 458 7.01 -30.76 5.71
CA SER A 458 8.01 -31.28 6.66
C SER A 458 8.12 -32.80 6.59
N ASP A 459 8.95 -33.31 5.68
CA ASP A 459 9.27 -34.74 5.55
C ASP A 459 10.79 -34.96 5.68
N ALA A 460 11.20 -36.22 5.84
CA ALA A 460 12.62 -36.60 5.91
C ALA A 460 13.37 -36.14 4.63
N PRO A 461 14.58 -35.58 4.78
CA PRO A 461 15.33 -35.08 3.64
C PRO A 461 15.77 -36.24 2.76
N TRP A 462 15.41 -36.17 1.47
CA TRP A 462 16.04 -37.00 0.45
C TRP A 462 17.55 -36.71 0.45
N GLN A 463 18.38 -37.74 0.24
CA GLN A 463 19.83 -37.58 0.15
C GLN A 463 20.29 -37.79 -1.28
N ARG A 464 21.12 -36.86 -1.76
CA ARG A 464 21.78 -36.98 -3.06
C ARG A 464 22.61 -38.28 -3.13
N PRO A 465 22.45 -39.10 -4.18
CA PRO A 465 23.31 -40.27 -4.38
C PRO A 465 24.77 -39.83 -4.53
N ALA A 466 25.66 -40.35 -3.67
CA ALA A 466 27.07 -39.96 -3.66
C ALA A 466 27.81 -40.26 -4.98
N ALA A 467 27.37 -41.29 -5.71
CA ALA A 467 27.94 -41.67 -7.00
C ALA A 467 27.41 -40.83 -8.19
N ALA A 468 26.35 -40.04 -8.01
CA ALA A 468 25.74 -39.29 -9.10
C ALA A 468 26.53 -37.99 -9.38
N GLN A 469 27.18 -37.95 -10.54
CA GLN A 469 27.90 -36.76 -11.01
C GLN A 469 26.95 -35.60 -11.33
N ARG A 470 25.80 -35.92 -11.96
CA ARG A 470 24.74 -34.95 -12.27
C ARG A 470 23.40 -35.46 -11.76
N VAL A 471 22.68 -34.63 -11.03
CA VAL A 471 21.35 -34.90 -10.49
C VAL A 471 20.39 -33.85 -10.99
N VAL A 472 19.33 -34.30 -11.66
CA VAL A 472 18.36 -33.43 -12.31
C VAL A 472 16.98 -33.67 -11.72
N LEU A 473 16.32 -32.59 -11.29
CA LEU A 473 14.95 -32.63 -10.79
C LEU A 473 13.97 -32.35 -11.93
N VAL A 474 12.94 -33.18 -12.05
CA VAL A 474 11.78 -32.97 -12.92
C VAL A 474 10.55 -32.83 -12.06
N VAL A 475 9.83 -31.72 -12.18
CA VAL A 475 8.63 -31.46 -11.38
C VAL A 475 7.36 -31.66 -12.19
N GLY A 476 6.46 -32.48 -11.66
CA GLY A 476 5.12 -32.65 -12.21
C GLY A 476 4.25 -31.42 -11.94
N GLN A 477 3.29 -31.19 -12.84
CA GLN A 477 2.26 -30.16 -12.73
C GLN A 477 0.87 -30.77 -12.90
N VAL A 478 -0.18 -30.06 -12.50
CA VAL A 478 -1.55 -30.47 -12.82
C VAL A 478 -1.75 -30.25 -14.33
N GLU A 479 -1.90 -31.31 -15.13
CA GLU A 479 -1.95 -31.21 -16.61
C GLU A 479 -3.09 -30.32 -17.15
N THR A 480 -4.14 -30.11 -16.35
CA THR A 480 -5.27 -29.22 -16.70
C THR A 480 -5.04 -27.76 -16.30
N ASP A 481 -3.86 -27.42 -15.75
CA ASP A 481 -3.53 -26.07 -15.32
C ASP A 481 -3.50 -25.09 -16.51
N ALA A 482 -3.96 -23.87 -16.28
CA ALA A 482 -4.00 -22.84 -17.31
C ALA A 482 -2.58 -22.48 -17.80
N SER A 483 -1.57 -22.53 -16.94
CA SER A 483 -0.17 -22.30 -17.30
C SER A 483 0.37 -23.33 -18.29
N ILE A 484 -0.09 -24.59 -18.27
CA ILE A 484 0.26 -25.57 -19.32
C ILE A 484 -0.50 -25.23 -20.59
N ARG A 485 -1.82 -25.05 -20.49
CA ARG A 485 -2.66 -24.77 -21.67
C ARG A 485 -2.20 -23.56 -22.48
N PHE A 486 -1.75 -22.50 -21.81
CA PHE A 486 -1.40 -21.23 -22.44
C PHE A 486 0.11 -20.95 -22.46
N GLY A 487 0.93 -21.76 -21.78
CA GLY A 487 2.37 -21.60 -21.72
C GLY A 487 3.17 -22.76 -22.31
N ALA A 488 2.56 -23.92 -22.61
CA ALA A 488 3.25 -25.08 -23.16
C ALA A 488 2.59 -25.52 -24.48
N PRO A 489 2.97 -24.91 -25.62
CA PRO A 489 2.33 -25.19 -26.89
C PRO A 489 2.59 -26.62 -27.40
N GLU A 490 3.78 -27.17 -27.13
CA GLU A 490 4.25 -28.47 -27.66
C GLU A 490 4.04 -29.62 -26.67
N LEU A 491 4.73 -29.61 -25.51
CA LEU A 491 4.62 -30.65 -24.49
C LEU A 491 3.58 -30.28 -23.42
N ARG A 492 2.62 -31.19 -23.15
CA ARG A 492 1.50 -30.91 -22.24
C ARG A 492 1.23 -31.96 -21.16
N SER A 493 1.98 -33.06 -21.14
CA SER A 493 1.86 -34.10 -20.11
C SER A 493 3.14 -34.25 -19.30
N ASN A 494 2.99 -34.69 -18.05
CA ASN A 494 4.12 -34.92 -17.16
C ASN A 494 5.00 -36.07 -17.66
N LEU A 495 4.39 -37.13 -18.21
CA LEU A 495 5.12 -38.25 -18.79
C LEU A 495 5.96 -37.81 -20.00
N ALA A 496 5.39 -37.02 -20.92
CA ALA A 496 6.12 -36.54 -22.09
C ALA A 496 7.27 -35.60 -21.69
N LEU A 497 7.08 -34.75 -20.68
CA LEU A 497 8.17 -33.98 -20.09
C LEU A 497 9.27 -34.92 -19.59
N LEU A 498 8.94 -35.93 -18.79
CA LEU A 498 9.93 -36.83 -18.20
C LEU A 498 10.71 -37.61 -19.28
N GLN A 499 10.03 -38.07 -20.33
CA GLN A 499 10.64 -38.71 -21.49
C GLN A 499 11.60 -37.77 -22.22
N ALA A 500 11.17 -36.53 -22.49
CA ALA A 500 12.00 -35.54 -23.16
C ALA A 500 13.23 -35.15 -22.33
N VAL A 501 13.07 -35.05 -21.00
CA VAL A 501 14.20 -34.81 -20.09
C VAL A 501 15.17 -36.00 -20.10
N ARG A 502 14.70 -37.25 -20.03
CA ARG A 502 15.58 -38.42 -20.12
C ARG A 502 16.37 -38.47 -21.43
N GLN A 503 15.77 -38.03 -22.54
CA GLN A 503 16.48 -37.93 -23.81
C GLN A 503 17.54 -36.81 -23.80
N ALA A 504 17.25 -35.67 -23.16
CA ALA A 504 18.18 -34.54 -23.07
C ALA A 504 19.30 -34.76 -22.04
N GLU A 505 19.06 -35.58 -21.02
CA GLU A 505 19.94 -35.85 -19.88
C GLU A 505 20.09 -37.38 -19.69
N PRO A 506 20.68 -38.11 -20.67
CA PRO A 506 20.67 -39.58 -20.68
C PRO A 506 21.42 -40.20 -19.50
N GLU A 507 22.53 -39.60 -19.08
CA GLU A 507 23.41 -40.10 -18.02
C GLU A 507 23.12 -39.50 -16.64
N ALA A 508 22.26 -38.47 -16.56
CA ALA A 508 21.95 -37.83 -15.29
C ALA A 508 21.07 -38.73 -14.42
N TYR A 509 21.25 -38.61 -13.10
CA TYR A 509 20.33 -39.19 -12.13
C TYR A 509 19.07 -38.33 -12.05
N LEU A 510 17.96 -38.83 -12.62
CA LEU A 510 16.70 -38.12 -12.68
C LEU A 510 15.82 -38.40 -11.47
N VAL A 511 15.45 -37.32 -10.80
CA VAL A 511 14.48 -37.32 -9.71
C VAL A 511 13.17 -36.73 -10.23
N TYR A 512 12.10 -37.52 -10.30
CA TYR A 512 10.77 -37.02 -10.59
C TYR A 512 10.01 -36.72 -9.29
N LYS A 513 9.52 -35.49 -9.15
CA LYS A 513 8.65 -35.07 -8.05
C LYS A 513 7.25 -34.75 -8.58
N PRO A 514 6.25 -35.63 -8.36
CA PRO A 514 4.86 -35.35 -8.74
C PRO A 514 4.30 -34.12 -8.02
N HIS A 515 3.28 -33.48 -8.60
CA HIS A 515 2.66 -32.30 -8.00
C HIS A 515 1.96 -32.67 -6.66
N PRO A 516 2.11 -31.89 -5.58
CA PRO A 516 1.55 -32.22 -4.27
C PRO A 516 0.03 -32.39 -4.29
N ASP A 517 -0.71 -31.57 -5.05
CA ASP A 517 -2.17 -31.73 -5.19
C ASP A 517 -2.60 -33.04 -5.86
N VAL A 518 -1.74 -33.62 -6.71
CA VAL A 518 -1.99 -34.94 -7.32
C VAL A 518 -1.74 -36.03 -6.29
N VAL A 519 -0.62 -35.96 -5.56
CA VAL A 519 -0.27 -36.89 -4.47
C VAL A 519 -1.34 -36.87 -3.37
N ALA A 520 -1.86 -35.70 -3.02
CA ALA A 520 -2.92 -35.52 -2.02
C ALA A 520 -4.32 -35.91 -2.53
N GLY A 521 -4.47 -36.36 -3.78
CA GLY A 521 -5.75 -36.74 -4.39
C GLY A 521 -6.71 -35.57 -4.63
N LEU A 522 -6.23 -34.33 -4.61
CA LEU A 522 -7.02 -33.11 -4.87
C LEU A 522 -7.19 -32.84 -6.38
N CYS A 523 -6.28 -33.34 -7.19
CA CYS A 523 -6.27 -33.29 -8.64
C CYS A 523 -6.07 -34.69 -9.23
N ARG A 524 -6.53 -34.92 -10.46
CA ARG A 524 -6.29 -36.18 -11.17
C ARG A 524 -4.82 -36.27 -11.58
N ALA A 525 -4.25 -37.47 -11.50
CA ALA A 525 -2.95 -37.76 -12.10
C ALA A 525 -3.03 -37.65 -13.63
N GLY A 526 -1.91 -37.30 -14.25
CA GLY A 526 -1.76 -37.30 -15.69
C GLY A 526 -1.87 -38.70 -16.31
N ALA A 527 -2.18 -38.74 -17.60
CA ALA A 527 -2.29 -40.01 -18.32
C ALA A 527 -0.91 -40.69 -18.40
N GLY A 528 -0.82 -41.95 -17.95
CA GLY A 528 0.40 -42.75 -18.03
C GLY A 528 1.48 -42.41 -16.97
N GLU A 529 1.17 -41.59 -15.97
CA GLU A 529 2.15 -41.24 -14.91
C GLU A 529 2.61 -42.44 -14.07
N ASP A 530 1.87 -43.55 -14.08
CA ASP A 530 2.27 -44.83 -13.51
C ASP A 530 3.58 -45.37 -14.13
N GLN A 531 3.86 -45.00 -15.39
CA GLN A 531 5.08 -45.37 -16.11
C GLN A 531 6.28 -44.45 -15.80
N SER A 532 6.11 -43.44 -14.94
CA SER A 532 7.19 -42.49 -14.61
C SER A 532 8.47 -43.15 -14.14
N ARG A 533 8.37 -44.26 -13.41
CA ARG A 533 9.52 -45.05 -12.91
C ARG A 533 10.41 -45.62 -14.02
N SER A 534 9.91 -45.76 -15.24
CA SER A 534 10.69 -46.24 -16.38
C SER A 534 11.59 -45.16 -16.99
N TYR A 535 11.39 -43.89 -16.63
CA TYR A 535 12.11 -42.75 -17.22
C TYR A 535 12.91 -41.94 -16.19
N CYS A 536 12.86 -42.30 -14.90
CA CYS A 536 13.61 -41.65 -13.83
C CYS A 536 14.20 -42.65 -12.85
N ASP A 537 15.22 -42.23 -12.12
CA ASP A 537 15.93 -43.06 -11.14
C ASP A 537 15.25 -43.02 -9.76
N ALA A 538 14.54 -41.93 -9.45
CA ALA A 538 13.77 -41.79 -8.21
C ALA A 538 12.45 -41.03 -8.42
N VAL A 539 11.38 -41.50 -7.78
CA VAL A 539 10.09 -40.79 -7.68
C VAL A 539 9.86 -40.36 -6.24
N LEU A 540 9.76 -39.05 -5.99
CA LEU A 540 9.60 -38.47 -4.66
C LEU A 540 8.19 -37.90 -4.45
N THR A 541 7.32 -38.69 -3.83
CA THR A 541 5.94 -38.29 -3.51
C THR A 541 5.85 -37.42 -2.24
N GLY A 542 6.77 -37.61 -1.29
CA GLY A 542 6.96 -36.76 -0.11
C GLY A 542 8.17 -35.82 -0.25
N GLY A 543 8.51 -35.10 0.82
CA GLY A 543 9.72 -34.25 0.86
C GLY A 543 9.47 -32.80 0.46
N SER A 544 10.17 -31.89 1.13
CA SER A 544 10.20 -30.47 0.75
C SER A 544 10.97 -30.28 -0.55
N ILE A 545 10.34 -29.66 -1.55
CA ILE A 545 11.03 -29.30 -2.80
C ILE A 545 12.21 -28.36 -2.54
N GLN A 546 12.14 -27.56 -1.48
CA GLN A 546 13.21 -26.65 -1.10
C GLN A 546 14.50 -27.38 -0.70
N GLN A 547 14.37 -28.49 0.04
CA GLN A 547 15.52 -29.32 0.42
C GLN A 547 16.12 -30.03 -0.79
N LEU A 548 15.33 -30.25 -1.85
CA LEU A 548 15.84 -30.80 -3.10
C LEU A 548 16.67 -29.76 -3.86
N PHE A 549 16.28 -28.48 -3.85
CA PHE A 549 17.03 -27.44 -4.55
C PHE A 549 18.48 -27.30 -4.10
N SER A 550 18.82 -27.67 -2.85
CA SER A 550 20.21 -27.66 -2.37
C SER A 550 20.99 -28.93 -2.72
N GLN A 551 20.36 -29.91 -3.37
CA GLN A 551 20.93 -31.25 -3.61
C GLN A 551 20.92 -31.67 -5.08
N VAL A 552 20.28 -30.91 -5.95
CA VAL A 552 20.22 -31.14 -7.39
C VAL A 552 21.04 -30.08 -8.12
N ASP A 553 21.47 -30.37 -9.35
CA ASP A 553 22.28 -29.45 -10.15
C ASP A 553 21.43 -28.64 -11.12
N ALA A 554 20.35 -29.24 -11.64
CA ALA A 554 19.42 -28.57 -12.53
C ALA A 554 17.96 -28.98 -12.25
N LEU A 555 17.04 -28.10 -12.64
CA LEU A 555 15.60 -28.32 -12.60
C LEU A 555 15.00 -28.18 -14.00
N HIS A 556 14.20 -29.17 -14.43
CA HIS A 556 13.45 -29.14 -15.67
C HIS A 556 11.96 -28.96 -15.38
N VAL A 557 11.34 -27.97 -16.03
CA VAL A 557 9.94 -27.60 -15.85
C VAL A 557 9.24 -27.43 -17.20
N LEU A 558 7.92 -27.63 -17.24
CA LEU A 558 7.10 -27.05 -18.30
C LEU A 558 6.93 -25.55 -18.06
N THR A 559 6.09 -25.20 -17.08
CA THR A 559 5.74 -23.80 -16.76
C THR A 559 5.61 -23.53 -15.27
N SER A 560 6.07 -24.47 -14.43
CA SER A 560 5.88 -24.46 -12.98
C SER A 560 6.53 -23.24 -12.32
N LEU A 561 5.90 -22.70 -11.28
CA LEU A 561 6.55 -21.67 -10.44
C LEU A 561 7.83 -22.18 -9.76
N ALA A 562 8.00 -23.49 -9.63
CA ALA A 562 9.23 -24.10 -9.10
C ALA A 562 10.49 -23.66 -9.87
N GLY A 563 10.38 -23.41 -11.19
CA GLY A 563 11.49 -22.88 -11.97
C GLY A 563 11.92 -21.48 -11.51
N PHE A 564 10.96 -20.61 -11.19
CA PHE A 564 11.27 -19.31 -10.60
C PHE A 564 11.91 -19.47 -9.22
N GLU A 565 11.37 -20.33 -8.35
CA GLU A 565 11.94 -20.58 -7.01
C GLU A 565 13.37 -21.14 -7.06
N ALA A 566 13.68 -21.96 -8.08
CA ALA A 566 15.02 -22.47 -8.36
C ALA A 566 15.98 -21.36 -8.81
N LEU A 567 15.53 -20.48 -9.72
CA LEU A 567 16.33 -19.31 -10.14
C LEU A 567 16.71 -18.42 -8.95
N LEU A 568 15.80 -18.19 -8.00
CA LEU A 568 16.09 -17.39 -6.80
C LEU A 568 17.29 -17.94 -6.01
N ARG A 569 17.53 -19.25 -6.08
CA ARG A 569 18.59 -20.00 -5.39
C ARG A 569 19.85 -20.19 -6.25
N GLY A 570 19.86 -19.69 -7.49
CA GLY A 570 20.99 -19.83 -8.41
C GLY A 570 21.11 -21.22 -9.04
N LEU A 571 20.04 -22.01 -9.04
CA LEU A 571 20.02 -23.33 -9.69
C LEU A 571 19.90 -23.19 -11.21
N GLU A 572 20.49 -24.12 -11.96
CA GLU A 572 20.30 -24.23 -13.41
C GLU A 572 18.84 -24.63 -13.71
N VAL A 573 18.15 -23.89 -14.59
CA VAL A 573 16.73 -24.14 -14.89
C VAL A 573 16.51 -24.30 -16.40
N HIS A 574 15.88 -25.40 -16.78
CA HIS A 574 15.46 -25.73 -18.14
C HIS A 574 13.95 -25.61 -18.30
N CYS A 575 13.52 -24.78 -19.25
CA CYS A 575 12.11 -24.54 -19.54
C CYS A 575 11.69 -25.24 -20.84
N TRP A 576 10.77 -26.19 -20.73
CA TRP A 576 10.15 -26.88 -21.88
C TRP A 576 8.85 -26.21 -22.34
N GLY A 577 8.29 -25.32 -21.51
CA GLY A 577 7.27 -24.35 -21.89
C GLY A 577 7.85 -22.92 -21.88
N LEU A 578 6.95 -21.95 -21.87
CA LEU A 578 7.24 -20.51 -21.85
C LEU A 578 6.67 -19.84 -20.56
N PRO A 579 7.11 -20.24 -19.35
CA PRO A 579 6.73 -19.52 -18.13
C PRO A 579 7.21 -18.06 -18.18
N PHE A 580 6.67 -17.18 -17.33
CA PHE A 580 6.96 -15.74 -17.38
C PHE A 580 8.46 -15.38 -17.27
N TYR A 581 9.25 -16.24 -16.64
CA TYR A 581 10.69 -16.07 -16.41
C TYR A 581 11.58 -16.67 -17.52
N ALA A 582 11.00 -17.34 -18.52
CA ALA A 582 11.70 -17.82 -19.72
C ALA A 582 11.81 -16.73 -20.79
N GLY A 583 12.88 -16.76 -21.58
CA GLY A 583 13.16 -15.82 -22.68
C GLY A 583 13.96 -14.58 -22.30
N TRP A 584 14.54 -14.54 -21.09
CA TRP A 584 15.27 -13.39 -20.56
C TRP A 584 16.76 -13.64 -20.32
N GLY A 585 17.29 -14.77 -20.82
CA GLY A 585 18.68 -15.18 -20.61
C GLY A 585 19.01 -15.73 -19.22
N LEU A 586 17.99 -16.03 -18.41
CA LEU A 586 18.15 -16.60 -17.06
C LEU A 586 17.92 -18.13 -17.02
N THR A 587 17.42 -18.71 -18.10
CA THR A 587 17.02 -20.12 -18.21
C THR A 587 17.54 -20.72 -19.51
N GLN A 588 17.63 -22.05 -19.56
CA GLN A 588 17.82 -22.81 -20.79
C GLN A 588 16.45 -23.11 -21.40
N ASP A 589 16.05 -22.31 -22.39
CA ASP A 589 14.71 -22.37 -22.97
C ASP A 589 14.69 -23.29 -24.21
N ARG A 590 13.75 -24.24 -24.24
CA ARG A 590 13.52 -25.12 -25.40
C ARG A 590 12.63 -24.47 -26.46
N LEU A 591 11.87 -23.45 -26.05
CA LEU A 591 10.99 -22.68 -26.90
C LEU A 591 11.41 -21.21 -26.88
N ALA A 592 11.27 -20.53 -28.01
CA ALA A 592 11.52 -19.09 -28.10
C ALA A 592 10.21 -18.31 -28.04
N CYS A 593 10.24 -17.13 -27.41
CA CYS A 593 9.16 -16.16 -27.48
C CYS A 593 9.69 -14.87 -28.12
N SER A 594 9.25 -14.52 -29.32
CA SER A 594 9.77 -13.36 -30.06
C SER A 594 9.61 -12.02 -29.33
N ARG A 595 8.70 -11.94 -28.35
CA ARG A 595 8.48 -10.75 -27.51
C ARG A 595 9.48 -10.63 -26.37
N ARG A 596 10.21 -11.71 -26.05
CA ARG A 596 11.19 -11.80 -24.97
C ARG A 596 12.57 -12.08 -25.58
N GLY A 597 13.40 -11.04 -25.67
CA GLY A 597 14.68 -11.12 -26.40
C GLY A 597 15.79 -10.31 -25.75
N ARG A 598 15.61 -9.88 -24.50
CA ARG A 598 16.59 -9.10 -23.76
C ARG A 598 17.14 -9.90 -22.60
N LEU A 599 18.44 -9.77 -22.36
CA LEU A 599 19.10 -10.32 -21.18
C LEU A 599 18.79 -9.48 -19.94
N LEU A 600 18.32 -10.12 -18.87
CA LEU A 600 18.04 -9.48 -17.59
C LEU A 600 18.90 -10.08 -16.48
N PRO A 601 19.43 -9.26 -15.54
CA PRO A 601 19.97 -9.80 -14.31
C PRO A 601 18.83 -10.40 -13.47
N LEU A 602 19.13 -11.43 -12.67
CA LEU A 602 18.15 -12.11 -11.84
C LEU A 602 17.40 -11.14 -10.92
N ASP A 603 18.09 -10.15 -10.36
CA ASP A 603 17.49 -9.19 -9.43
C ASP A 603 16.51 -8.22 -10.14
N ALA A 604 16.63 -8.01 -11.46
CA ALA A 604 15.61 -7.30 -12.23
C ALA A 604 14.33 -8.15 -12.38
N LEU A 605 14.46 -9.45 -12.63
CA LEU A 605 13.33 -10.38 -12.63
C LEU A 605 12.65 -10.41 -11.25
N VAL A 606 13.43 -10.44 -10.18
CA VAL A 606 12.92 -10.37 -8.79
C VAL A 606 12.17 -9.07 -8.54
N HIS A 607 12.76 -7.94 -8.92
CA HIS A 607 12.12 -6.63 -8.75
C HIS A 607 10.77 -6.58 -9.47
N ALA A 608 10.74 -6.98 -10.74
CA ALA A 608 9.51 -7.01 -11.51
C ALA A 608 8.48 -7.95 -10.89
N ALA A 609 8.85 -9.21 -10.62
CA ALA A 609 7.93 -10.25 -10.21
C ALA A 609 7.45 -10.13 -8.75
N LEU A 610 8.27 -9.63 -7.83
CA LEU A 610 7.98 -9.62 -6.38
C LEU A 610 7.81 -8.23 -5.77
N ILE A 611 8.20 -7.16 -6.44
CA ILE A 611 8.08 -5.80 -5.91
C ILE A 611 7.07 -4.98 -6.72
N ALA A 612 7.27 -4.88 -8.04
CA ALA A 612 6.48 -3.99 -8.88
C ALA A 612 5.11 -4.56 -9.27
N TYR A 613 5.04 -5.88 -9.50
CA TYR A 613 3.89 -6.52 -10.12
C TYR A 613 2.78 -6.95 -9.13
N PRO A 614 3.07 -7.65 -8.00
CA PRO A 614 2.03 -8.12 -7.12
C PRO A 614 1.54 -7.01 -6.17
N ARG A 615 0.29 -7.14 -5.75
CA ARG A 615 -0.26 -6.38 -4.63
C ARG A 615 -0.22 -7.27 -3.41
N TYR A 616 0.36 -6.77 -2.31
CA TYR A 616 0.36 -7.46 -1.03
C TYR A 616 -0.63 -6.81 -0.07
N VAL A 617 -1.37 -7.61 0.69
CA VAL A 617 -2.34 -7.12 1.68
C VAL A 617 -2.13 -7.83 3.01
N SER A 618 -1.87 -7.02 4.04
CA SER A 618 -1.76 -7.46 5.43
C SER A 618 -3.00 -8.23 5.87
N ARG A 619 -2.80 -9.42 6.43
CA ARG A 619 -3.87 -10.23 7.02
C ARG A 619 -4.39 -9.63 8.32
N ARG A 620 -3.56 -8.84 9.01
CA ARG A 620 -3.88 -8.19 10.28
C ARG A 620 -4.68 -6.90 10.08
N SER A 621 -4.14 -5.99 9.28
CA SER A 621 -4.70 -4.63 9.12
C SER A 621 -5.67 -4.53 7.94
N GLY A 622 -5.56 -5.42 6.95
CA GLY A 622 -6.28 -5.31 5.69
C GLY A 622 -5.76 -4.21 4.75
N TRP A 623 -4.67 -3.53 5.12
CA TRP A 623 -4.00 -2.53 4.29
C TRP A 623 -3.07 -3.19 3.28
N PHE A 624 -2.78 -2.49 2.19
CA PHE A 624 -1.66 -2.86 1.35
C PHE A 624 -0.34 -2.77 2.12
N ILE A 625 0.59 -3.69 1.84
CA ILE A 625 1.92 -3.74 2.45
C ILE A 625 2.98 -3.94 1.37
N GLU A 626 4.24 -3.71 1.71
CA GLU A 626 5.39 -4.03 0.87
C GLU A 626 5.75 -5.53 0.99
N PRO A 627 6.47 -6.13 0.02
CA PRO A 627 6.82 -7.55 0.05
C PRO A 627 7.66 -7.94 1.27
N GLU A 628 8.50 -7.06 1.79
CA GLU A 628 9.28 -7.30 3.01
C GLU A 628 8.37 -7.51 4.23
N GLN A 629 7.33 -6.68 4.37
CA GLN A 629 6.32 -6.82 5.41
C GLN A 629 5.45 -8.07 5.20
N ALA A 630 5.23 -8.46 3.94
CA ALA A 630 4.54 -9.70 3.62
C ALA A 630 5.35 -10.93 4.08
N ILE A 631 6.67 -10.90 3.92
CA ILE A 631 7.57 -11.92 4.48
C ILE A 631 7.45 -11.95 6.00
N ASP A 632 7.48 -10.81 6.69
CA ASP A 632 7.32 -10.74 8.15
C ASP A 632 6.01 -11.41 8.61
N GLU A 633 4.89 -11.12 7.93
CA GLU A 633 3.60 -11.72 8.27
C GLU A 633 3.53 -13.22 7.93
N LEU A 634 4.19 -13.68 6.86
CA LEU A 634 4.27 -15.10 6.52
C LEU A 634 5.09 -15.87 7.57
N LEU A 635 6.19 -15.31 8.04
CA LEU A 635 7.02 -15.90 9.10
C LEU A 635 6.26 -15.98 10.42
N ALA A 636 5.69 -14.86 10.87
CA ALA A 636 4.88 -14.83 12.08
C ALA A 636 3.67 -15.78 12.01
N TRP A 637 3.15 -16.04 10.81
CA TRP A 637 2.09 -17.02 10.61
C TRP A 637 2.61 -18.45 10.66
N ARG A 638 3.77 -18.74 10.06
CA ARG A 638 4.41 -20.06 10.10
C ARG A 638 4.71 -20.48 11.53
N ASP A 639 5.21 -19.55 12.33
CA ASP A 639 5.66 -19.81 13.69
C ASP A 639 4.51 -19.70 14.71
N GLY A 640 3.33 -19.23 14.27
CA GLY A 640 2.12 -19.12 15.09
C GLY A 640 1.31 -20.42 15.16
N PRO A 641 0.35 -20.52 16.11
CA PRO A 641 -0.50 -21.70 16.24
C PRO A 641 -1.34 -21.93 14.97
N PRO A 642 -1.59 -23.18 14.56
CA PRO A 642 -2.32 -23.49 13.34
C PRO A 642 -3.71 -22.85 13.37
N PRO A 643 -4.16 -22.21 12.27
CA PRO A 643 -5.44 -21.52 12.25
C PRO A 643 -6.58 -22.50 12.53
N ARG A 644 -7.48 -22.13 13.45
CA ARG A 644 -8.72 -22.90 13.69
C ARG A 644 -9.54 -22.96 12.41
N GLN A 645 -9.77 -24.16 11.90
CA GLN A 645 -10.57 -24.37 10.70
C GLN A 645 -12.00 -23.89 10.96
N THR A 646 -12.52 -23.04 10.07
CA THR A 646 -13.91 -22.62 10.13
C THR A 646 -14.81 -23.70 9.54
N LEU A 647 -16.03 -23.87 10.07
CA LEU A 647 -17.05 -24.79 9.50
C LEU A 647 -17.27 -24.57 8.00
N VAL A 648 -17.13 -23.33 7.53
CA VAL A 648 -17.20 -22.96 6.12
C VAL A 648 -16.04 -23.58 5.31
N GLN A 649 -14.81 -23.59 5.84
CA GLN A 649 -13.67 -24.22 5.17
C GLN A 649 -13.85 -25.75 5.07
N ALA A 650 -14.40 -26.38 6.10
CA ALA A 650 -14.70 -27.82 6.10
C ALA A 650 -15.78 -28.18 5.06
N LEU A 651 -16.86 -27.39 4.97
CA LEU A 651 -17.95 -27.57 4.00
C LEU A 651 -17.50 -27.31 2.55
N PHE A 652 -16.74 -26.24 2.29
CA PHE A 652 -16.28 -25.91 0.93
C PHE A 652 -15.24 -26.90 0.39
N ARG A 653 -14.44 -27.55 1.24
CA ARG A 653 -13.55 -28.65 0.82
C ARG A 653 -14.32 -29.80 0.16
N HIS A 654 -15.51 -30.13 0.67
CA HIS A 654 -16.37 -31.15 0.07
C HIS A 654 -17.10 -30.65 -1.18
N TRP A 655 -17.49 -29.37 -1.19
CA TRP A 655 -18.18 -28.77 -2.34
C TRP A 655 -17.29 -28.62 -3.58
N GLY A 656 -15.99 -28.37 -3.40
CA GLY A 656 -14.99 -28.36 -4.48
C GLY A 656 -14.83 -29.73 -5.17
N ARG A 657 -14.99 -30.84 -4.42
CA ARG A 657 -14.94 -32.21 -4.96
C ARG A 657 -16.15 -32.53 -5.83
N LEU A 658 -17.33 -32.03 -5.46
CA LEU A 658 -18.60 -32.27 -6.18
C LEU A 658 -18.70 -31.52 -7.51
N ARG A 659 -17.94 -30.44 -7.70
CA ARG A 659 -17.99 -29.60 -8.92
C ARG A 659 -16.98 -30.02 -10.01
N ARG A 660 -16.11 -30.98 -9.70
CA ARG A 660 -15.12 -31.61 -10.62
C ARG A 660 -15.49 -33.05 -11.00
N ARG A 661 -16.62 -33.55 -10.50
CA ARG A 661 -17.41 -34.59 -11.17
C ARG A 661 -18.29 -33.89 -12.20
#